data_AF-A0AAP0CFT3-F1
#
_entry.id   AF-A0AAP0CFT3-F1
#
_cell.length_a   1.000
_cell.length_b   1.000
_cell.length_c   1.000
_cell.angle_alpha   90.00
_cell.angle_beta   90.00
_cell.angle_gamma   90.00
#
_symmetry.space_group_name_H-M   'P 1'
#
loop_
_entity.id
_entity.type
_entity.pdbx_description
1 polymer ?
#
loop_
_entity_poly.entity_id
_entity_poly.type
_entity_poly.pdbx_seq_one_letter_code
_entity_poly.pdbx_strand_id
1 'polypeptide(L)'
;MRMCKILPQILPFFFFFSIALPQSTNSSYPNCPSYNCSDITISYPFWRLDRESASQFCGYEGFGINCSAFNGTDLPSINLGGAPYHVQEINYESSIVSLVDYDVSNVIHVPNDCPRVRHGISLGTLPFSFTSSNVNISFHFNCTGYPSFANAIPCLYDNESRASVNVVDSEMEKFDWSVYSCDEEVVTAVLREAVVVAGSDQGLDYVNGLRRGFELNWRALEECRKCEESKGRCGRNYNSSELTCFCSDGTSQCYRYKVIGVGAALLTIVAICITCYVKRISLYTYISSIRHKCEDHMSVEAFIKQYGSLTTNRYSYAEIKKMTNSFQVKLGGGGFGTVFRGELSDGHPVAVKLLNPSRASGKEFINEVASIGRISHVNIVSLLGFCSDNHRRALVYEFMPNGSLEKYIPKRDPRKPSVQLDVKKLYEVAVGIARDASRIADFGLAKLYSREESVVSMLEARGTIGYIAPEIFNRSIGGVSHKSDIYSYGMLLLEMVGATENLDVGVGSKSTSDSYFPNWIYSRLEKEEYVFDGISSSEESEYVRKMTIVGLWCIQTVPSQRPSIDEVIEMLEGSTGALRVPKRPSFSSYHIQAPVTTCSTSQSEQEGSDLKNSFCLDGSPPAYQFDAGFGDGVNNWLVHMQGGGWCNSVNDCHTRTYSQYGSSKKMKSTDYNFTGILSNKQELNPGFYNWNRVAMRYCDGSSFTGDIEAVDPATNLHFRGARVFNVIIEELLGKGMKSATNALLSGSSAGGLASILHCDKFKAFFPSSSRVKCFSDAGYFAHVKDLSGEYKFEGYYDQVVTLHGSSKNLYRECTTKMKPSLCFYPQFAIPYVQTPIFILHSTYDTFQVQNIFATPQADPSGLFAKCKQDISACSSDQIQKLQEAVGDWFYDRNPAVQLVDNQNVLPHYCIK
;
A
#
# COMPACT_ATOMS: atom_id res chain seq x y z
N MET A 1 2.36 28.63 -36.34
CA MET A 1 2.02 27.47 -37.19
C MET A 1 3.13 26.98 -38.16
N ARG A 2 4.40 27.43 -38.09
CA ARG A 2 5.45 26.97 -39.04
C ARG A 2 6.73 26.33 -38.44
N MET A 3 6.83 26.09 -37.13
CA MET A 3 8.03 25.47 -36.53
C MET A 3 7.84 24.05 -35.97
N CYS A 4 6.70 23.39 -36.15
CA CYS A 4 6.42 22.07 -35.55
C CYS A 4 6.47 20.88 -36.52
N LYS A 5 7.08 21.00 -37.71
CA LYS A 5 7.00 19.95 -38.76
C LYS A 5 8.33 19.33 -39.23
N ILE A 6 9.44 19.53 -38.54
CA ILE A 6 10.71 18.90 -38.94
C ILE A 6 11.43 18.41 -37.68
N LEU A 7 11.35 17.11 -37.40
CA LEU A 7 12.31 16.27 -36.67
C LEU A 7 11.69 14.86 -36.54
N PRO A 8 11.87 13.98 -37.55
CA PRO A 8 12.67 12.80 -37.26
C PRO A 8 13.41 12.30 -38.52
N GLN A 9 14.56 12.89 -38.83
CA GLN A 9 15.57 12.27 -39.71
C GLN A 9 16.91 12.80 -39.24
N ILE A 10 17.70 11.95 -38.56
CA ILE A 10 19.17 11.91 -38.47
C ILE A 10 19.48 10.89 -37.36
N LEU A 11 19.73 9.65 -37.78
CA LEU A 11 20.54 8.60 -37.15
C LEU A 11 20.51 7.44 -38.15
N PRO A 12 21.65 7.10 -38.79
CA PRO A 12 22.64 6.29 -38.10
C PRO A 12 24.09 6.70 -38.42
N PHE A 13 25.05 6.39 -37.55
CA PHE A 13 26.38 5.89 -37.93
C PHE A 13 27.21 5.53 -36.69
N PHE A 14 27.96 4.42 -36.80
CA PHE A 14 28.96 3.85 -35.89
C PHE A 14 28.47 2.98 -34.73
N PHE A 15 28.69 1.65 -34.81
CA PHE A 15 29.93 1.02 -34.33
C PHE A 15 30.00 -0.47 -34.75
N PHE A 16 31.04 -0.84 -35.50
CA PHE A 16 31.56 -2.21 -35.58
C PHE A 16 32.94 -2.18 -34.94
N PHE A 17 33.13 -2.88 -33.83
CA PHE A 17 34.44 -3.39 -33.41
C PHE A 17 34.22 -4.66 -32.60
N SER A 18 34.55 -5.79 -33.22
CA SER A 18 34.70 -7.07 -32.55
C SER A 18 35.96 -7.01 -31.68
N ILE A 19 35.84 -7.32 -30.38
CA ILE A 19 36.97 -7.63 -29.52
C ILE A 19 36.78 -9.05 -29.03
N ALA A 20 37.76 -9.90 -29.34
CA ALA A 20 37.82 -11.28 -28.91
C ALA A 20 37.93 -11.37 -27.37
N LEU A 21 37.18 -12.30 -26.78
CA LEU A 21 37.30 -12.68 -25.37
C LEU A 21 38.60 -13.46 -25.16
N PRO A 22 39.43 -13.16 -24.15
CA PRO A 22 40.45 -14.07 -23.69
C PRO A 22 39.82 -15.16 -22.80
N GLN A 23 40.20 -16.41 -23.06
CA GLN A 23 39.89 -17.56 -22.22
C GLN A 23 40.45 -17.40 -20.80
N SER A 24 39.73 -17.95 -19.83
CA SER A 24 40.09 -18.05 -18.42
C SER A 24 41.39 -18.84 -18.21
N THR A 25 42.43 -18.20 -17.70
CA THR A 25 43.56 -18.89 -17.09
C THR A 25 43.26 -19.12 -15.61
N ASN A 26 43.37 -20.38 -15.16
CA ASN A 26 43.30 -20.79 -13.77
C ASN A 26 44.37 -20.02 -12.96
N SER A 27 43.98 -18.99 -12.21
CA SER A 27 44.90 -18.22 -11.38
C SER A 27 45.23 -19.01 -10.11
N SER A 28 46.35 -19.72 -10.11
CA SER A 28 46.91 -20.37 -8.93
C SER A 28 47.44 -19.32 -7.94
N TYR A 29 46.97 -19.34 -6.70
CA TYR A 29 47.51 -18.52 -5.60
C TYR A 29 48.46 -19.38 -4.76
N PRO A 30 49.78 -19.36 -5.01
CA PRO A 30 50.72 -20.31 -4.41
C PRO A 30 50.79 -20.21 -2.88
N ASN A 31 50.53 -19.03 -2.31
CA ASN A 31 50.55 -18.78 -0.86
C ASN A 31 49.18 -19.00 -0.18
N CYS A 32 48.14 -19.34 -0.93
CA CYS A 32 46.78 -19.56 -0.42
C CYS A 32 46.14 -20.81 -1.04
N PRO A 33 46.78 -21.99 -0.94
CA PRO A 33 46.24 -23.22 -1.49
C PRO A 33 44.99 -23.66 -0.72
N SER A 34 44.13 -24.42 -1.40
CA SER A 34 43.00 -25.08 -0.76
C SER A 34 43.45 -26.43 -0.17
N TYR A 35 42.89 -26.80 0.97
CA TYR A 35 43.24 -28.02 1.69
C TYR A 35 41.98 -28.85 1.93
N ASN A 36 42.08 -30.17 1.81
CA ASN A 36 41.00 -31.05 2.24
C ASN A 36 41.25 -31.50 3.68
N CYS A 37 40.17 -31.52 4.47
CA CYS A 37 40.16 -31.97 5.85
C CYS A 37 38.93 -32.85 6.02
N SER A 38 39.14 -34.17 5.97
CA SER A 38 38.07 -35.13 5.71
C SER A 38 37.31 -34.76 4.41
N ASP A 39 35.97 -34.72 4.45
CA ASP A 39 35.10 -34.39 3.31
C ASP A 39 34.96 -32.88 3.01
N ILE A 40 35.61 -32.00 3.78
CA ILE A 40 35.48 -30.55 3.63
C ILE A 40 36.72 -29.95 2.97
N THR A 41 36.50 -29.15 1.92
CA THR A 41 37.55 -28.33 1.30
C THR A 41 37.63 -26.96 1.98
N ILE A 42 38.76 -26.71 2.64
CA ILE A 42 39.13 -25.45 3.27
C ILE A 42 39.82 -24.57 2.24
N SER A 43 39.26 -23.39 1.98
CA SER A 43 39.79 -22.40 1.06
C SER A 43 39.51 -20.99 1.59
N TYR A 44 40.16 -19.98 1.01
CA TYR A 44 40.00 -18.59 1.40
C TYR A 44 38.51 -18.19 1.47
N PRO A 45 38.02 -17.53 2.55
CA PRO A 45 38.80 -16.87 3.62
C PRO A 45 39.18 -17.76 4.81
N PHE A 46 38.79 -19.03 4.82
CA PHE A 46 39.21 -20.01 5.82
C PHE A 46 40.59 -20.56 5.50
N TRP A 47 41.31 -20.99 6.54
CA TRP A 47 42.68 -21.46 6.39
C TRP A 47 42.97 -22.58 7.38
N ARG A 48 43.92 -23.45 7.03
CA ARG A 48 44.30 -24.59 7.87
C ARG A 48 45.22 -24.12 9.00
N LEU A 49 44.82 -24.38 10.24
CA LEU A 49 45.64 -24.13 11.43
C LEU A 49 46.58 -25.32 11.65
N ASP A 50 47.83 -25.19 11.20
CA ASP A 50 48.92 -26.15 11.46
C ASP A 50 49.64 -25.79 12.76
N ARG A 51 49.67 -26.71 13.73
CA ARG A 51 50.29 -26.46 15.05
C ARG A 51 51.81 -26.29 15.01
N GLU A 52 52.46 -26.60 13.88
CA GLU A 52 53.91 -26.52 13.74
C GLU A 52 54.26 -26.06 12.32
N SER A 53 54.81 -24.83 12.18
CA SER A 53 55.69 -24.34 11.10
C SER A 53 55.26 -23.18 10.16
N ALA A 54 54.01 -22.69 10.16
CA ALA A 54 53.68 -21.49 9.36
C ALA A 54 53.99 -20.18 10.11
N SER A 55 54.86 -19.32 9.58
CA SER A 55 55.08 -17.95 10.10
C SER A 55 54.02 -16.94 9.65
N GLN A 56 53.16 -17.31 8.70
CA GLN A 56 52.11 -16.50 8.11
C GLN A 56 50.92 -17.37 7.70
N PHE A 57 49.71 -16.82 7.72
CA PHE A 57 48.50 -17.50 7.22
C PHE A 57 47.77 -16.65 6.19
N CYS A 58 47.13 -17.30 5.22
CA CYS A 58 46.30 -16.66 4.19
C CYS A 58 44.82 -16.90 4.45
N GLY A 59 44.15 -15.92 5.06
CA GLY A 59 42.74 -15.96 5.41
C GLY A 59 42.42 -14.94 6.50
N TYR A 60 41.18 -14.89 6.96
CA TYR A 60 40.77 -13.98 8.02
C TYR A 60 41.23 -14.47 9.39
N GLU A 61 41.60 -13.53 10.25
CA GLU A 61 41.94 -13.87 11.64
C GLU A 61 40.72 -14.48 12.35
N GLY A 62 40.94 -15.58 13.07
CA GLY A 62 39.88 -16.37 13.70
C GLY A 62 39.13 -17.34 12.78
N PHE A 63 39.45 -17.40 11.48
CA PHE A 63 38.89 -18.37 10.52
C PHE A 63 39.77 -19.61 10.36
N GLY A 64 40.74 -19.78 11.26
CA GLY A 64 41.64 -20.93 11.27
C GLY A 64 40.90 -22.21 11.67
N ILE A 65 40.92 -23.21 10.81
CA ILE A 65 40.32 -24.52 11.04
C ILE A 65 41.42 -25.49 11.44
N ASN A 66 41.28 -26.04 12.64
CA ASN A 66 42.14 -27.10 13.15
C ASN A 66 41.66 -28.46 12.61
N CYS A 67 42.57 -29.15 11.93
CA CYS A 67 42.34 -30.49 11.39
C CYS A 67 43.22 -31.47 12.17
N SER A 68 42.72 -31.88 13.34
CA SER A 68 43.38 -32.87 14.18
C SER A 68 42.82 -34.25 13.86
N ALA A 69 43.69 -35.25 13.71
CA ALA A 69 43.26 -36.64 13.61
C ALA A 69 42.81 -37.15 14.98
N PHE A 70 41.55 -37.57 15.09
CA PHE A 70 41.01 -38.28 16.26
C PHE A 70 40.67 -39.71 15.82
N ASN A 71 41.30 -40.72 16.43
CA ASN A 71 41.14 -42.14 16.05
C ASN A 71 41.33 -42.45 14.55
N GLY A 72 42.20 -41.71 13.85
CA GLY A 72 42.51 -41.94 12.44
C GLY A 72 41.58 -41.22 11.43
N THR A 73 40.60 -40.45 11.90
CA THR A 73 39.76 -39.56 11.09
C THR A 73 40.04 -38.09 11.41
N ASP A 74 40.19 -37.26 10.37
CA ASP A 74 40.36 -35.81 10.52
C ASP A 74 39.02 -35.17 10.94
N LEU A 75 38.98 -34.48 12.10
CA LEU A 75 37.81 -33.72 12.53
C LEU A 75 38.08 -32.21 12.40
N PRO A 76 37.51 -31.52 11.39
CA PRO A 76 37.63 -30.08 11.26
C PRO A 76 36.94 -29.37 12.42
N SER A 77 37.67 -28.49 13.10
CA SER A 77 37.14 -27.69 14.21
C SER A 77 37.59 -26.24 14.12
N ILE A 78 36.72 -25.31 14.53
CA ILE A 78 36.98 -23.88 14.63
C ILE A 78 36.79 -23.45 16.08
N ASN A 79 37.59 -22.50 16.56
CA ASN A 79 37.47 -21.98 17.92
C ASN A 79 36.73 -20.63 17.89
N LEU A 80 35.57 -20.56 18.55
CA LEU A 80 34.77 -19.33 18.67
C LEU A 80 34.60 -18.99 20.15
N GLY A 81 35.00 -17.78 20.54
CA GLY A 81 34.85 -17.31 21.92
C GLY A 81 35.62 -18.13 22.97
N GLY A 82 36.63 -18.92 22.56
CA GLY A 82 37.40 -19.80 23.44
C GLY A 82 36.91 -21.24 23.50
N ALA A 83 35.80 -21.56 22.82
CA ALA A 83 35.21 -22.89 22.74
C ALA A 83 35.37 -23.53 21.34
N PRO A 84 35.66 -24.84 21.25
CA PRO A 84 35.74 -25.54 19.97
C PRO A 84 34.34 -25.87 19.42
N TYR A 85 34.18 -25.72 18.10
CA TYR A 85 32.99 -26.12 17.34
C TYR A 85 33.43 -26.97 16.16
N HIS A 86 32.71 -28.06 15.90
CA HIS A 86 32.92 -28.90 14.73
C HIS A 86 32.34 -28.22 13.48
N VAL A 87 33.12 -28.18 12.39
CA VAL A 87 32.69 -27.64 11.11
C VAL A 87 32.01 -28.75 10.31
N GLN A 88 30.72 -28.60 10.02
CA GLN A 88 29.97 -29.58 9.21
C GLN A 88 30.06 -29.28 7.72
N GLU A 89 29.94 -28.00 7.34
CA GLU A 89 29.94 -27.56 5.94
C GLU A 89 30.40 -26.11 5.82
N ILE A 90 31.06 -25.78 4.71
CA ILE A 90 31.43 -24.40 4.34
C ILE A 90 30.92 -24.15 2.92
N ASN A 91 29.94 -23.26 2.79
CA ASN A 91 29.40 -22.83 1.50
C ASN A 91 29.97 -21.47 1.10
N TYR A 92 30.93 -21.48 0.17
CA TYR A 92 31.61 -20.27 -0.30
C TYR A 92 30.75 -19.37 -1.21
N GLU A 93 29.71 -19.91 -1.86
CA GLU A 93 28.83 -19.13 -2.76
C GLU A 93 27.88 -18.25 -1.95
N SER A 94 27.29 -18.82 -0.89
CA SER A 94 26.37 -18.10 0.00
C SER A 94 27.05 -17.44 1.19
N SER A 95 28.37 -17.64 1.37
CA SER A 95 29.13 -17.21 2.54
C SER A 95 28.57 -17.72 3.88
N ILE A 96 28.21 -19.00 3.97
CA ILE A 96 27.62 -19.64 5.17
C ILE A 96 28.48 -20.81 5.66
N VAL A 97 28.73 -20.88 6.96
CA VAL A 97 29.39 -22.00 7.65
C VAL A 97 28.45 -22.64 8.66
N SER A 98 28.32 -23.97 8.58
CA SER A 98 27.48 -24.77 9.47
C SER A 98 28.32 -25.40 10.57
N LEU A 99 27.96 -25.16 11.82
CA LEU A 99 28.75 -25.49 13.01
C LEU A 99 27.92 -26.27 14.03
N VAL A 100 28.55 -27.23 14.69
CA VAL A 100 28.00 -27.97 15.83
C VAL A 100 28.92 -27.83 17.03
N ASP A 101 28.34 -27.71 18.22
CA ASP A 101 29.12 -27.70 19.45
C ASP A 101 29.95 -28.98 19.58
N TYR A 102 31.24 -28.84 19.83
CA TYR A 102 32.16 -29.97 19.89
C TYR A 102 31.78 -30.97 21.00
N ASP A 103 31.23 -30.50 22.11
CA ASP A 103 30.79 -31.35 23.23
C ASP A 103 29.56 -32.20 22.87
N VAL A 104 28.79 -31.79 21.87
CA VAL A 104 27.64 -32.54 21.31
C VAL A 104 28.09 -33.53 20.23
N SER A 105 29.19 -33.23 19.54
CA SER A 105 29.63 -33.90 18.31
C SER A 105 30.45 -35.19 18.50
N ASN A 106 30.61 -35.73 19.72
CA ASN A 106 31.49 -36.88 20.00
C ASN A 106 31.07 -38.20 19.29
N VAL A 107 31.43 -38.33 18.00
CA VAL A 107 32.05 -39.43 17.22
C VAL A 107 31.73 -40.91 17.54
N ILE A 108 30.71 -41.24 18.35
CA ILE A 108 30.18 -42.61 18.46
C ILE A 108 28.66 -42.50 18.55
N HIS A 109 27.95 -43.10 17.58
CA HIS A 109 26.52 -43.38 17.68
C HIS A 109 26.26 -44.27 18.89
N VAL A 110 26.09 -43.68 20.06
CA VAL A 110 25.43 -44.33 21.20
C VAL A 110 23.98 -43.85 21.15
N PRO A 111 23.03 -44.70 20.73
CA PRO A 111 21.62 -44.38 20.85
C PRO A 111 21.30 -44.36 22.34
N ASN A 112 21.08 -43.15 22.89
CA ASN A 112 20.63 -42.79 24.25
C ASN A 112 21.55 -41.84 25.04
N ASP A 113 22.52 -41.15 24.42
CA ASP A 113 23.27 -40.12 25.16
C ASP A 113 22.51 -38.79 25.27
N CYS A 114 22.66 -38.12 26.42
CA CYS A 114 21.96 -36.91 26.82
C CYS A 114 22.86 -35.69 26.62
N PRO A 115 22.80 -35.00 25.47
CA PRO A 115 23.76 -33.92 25.18
C PRO A 115 23.56 -32.76 26.15
N ARG A 116 24.65 -32.33 26.79
CA ARG A 116 24.70 -31.15 27.67
C ARG A 116 25.61 -30.10 27.06
N VAL A 117 25.03 -28.95 26.73
CA VAL A 117 25.77 -27.75 26.32
C VAL A 117 26.48 -27.15 27.53
N ARG A 118 27.76 -26.79 27.40
CA ARG A 118 28.58 -26.26 28.50
C ARG A 118 28.90 -24.77 28.38
N HIS A 119 28.65 -24.18 27.21
CA HIS A 119 28.96 -22.79 26.93
C HIS A 119 28.02 -22.21 25.87
N GLY A 120 27.77 -20.91 25.96
CA GLY A 120 27.09 -20.17 24.92
C GLY A 120 28.03 -19.79 23.77
N ILE A 121 27.44 -19.40 22.64
CA ILE A 121 28.20 -18.98 21.46
C ILE A 121 28.57 -17.51 21.61
N SER A 122 29.88 -17.20 21.59
CA SER A 122 30.40 -15.84 21.56
C SER A 122 31.24 -15.61 20.32
N LEU A 123 30.77 -14.74 19.43
CA LEU A 123 31.45 -14.41 18.17
C LEU A 123 32.58 -13.38 18.35
N GLY A 124 32.63 -12.68 19.48
CA GLY A 124 33.63 -11.64 19.76
C GLY A 124 33.66 -10.54 18.70
N THR A 125 34.85 -10.22 18.19
CA THR A 125 35.07 -9.24 17.10
C THR A 125 35.13 -9.88 15.71
N LEU A 126 34.88 -11.19 15.61
CA LEU A 126 34.96 -11.90 14.35
C LEU A 126 33.86 -11.43 13.39
N PRO A 127 34.13 -11.38 12.07
CA PRO A 127 33.17 -10.94 11.06
C PRO A 127 32.09 -12.01 10.75
N PHE A 128 31.57 -12.68 11.77
CA PHE A 128 30.45 -13.62 11.67
C PHE A 128 29.15 -12.97 12.16
N SER A 129 28.02 -13.42 11.62
CA SER A 129 26.69 -13.16 12.19
C SER A 129 25.81 -14.41 12.10
N PHE A 130 24.77 -14.47 12.93
CA PHE A 130 23.81 -15.58 12.88
C PHE A 130 22.86 -15.40 11.68
N THR A 131 22.56 -16.49 10.98
CA THR A 131 21.52 -16.50 9.94
C THR A 131 20.12 -16.38 10.55
N SER A 132 19.13 -15.92 9.76
CA SER A 132 17.73 -15.84 10.19
C SER A 132 17.07 -17.20 10.43
N SER A 133 17.70 -18.29 9.98
CA SER A 133 17.26 -19.67 10.21
C SER A 133 17.56 -20.16 11.63
N ASN A 134 18.45 -19.48 12.35
CA ASN A 134 18.77 -19.84 13.72
C ASN A 134 17.67 -19.38 14.70
N VAL A 135 17.57 -20.11 15.80
CA VAL A 135 16.79 -19.76 16.97
C VAL A 135 17.61 -20.01 18.22
N ASN A 136 17.47 -19.13 19.23
CA ASN A 136 18.14 -19.32 20.51
C ASN A 136 17.34 -20.29 21.37
N ILE A 137 18.04 -21.19 22.04
CA ILE A 137 17.50 -22.08 23.06
C ILE A 137 18.25 -21.84 24.38
N SER A 138 17.52 -21.73 25.48
CA SER A 138 18.07 -21.56 26.82
C SER A 138 18.00 -22.87 27.60
N PHE A 139 19.12 -23.23 28.23
CA PHE A 139 19.26 -24.35 29.14
C PHE A 139 19.42 -23.82 30.55
N HIS A 140 18.68 -24.40 31.50
CA HIS A 140 18.80 -24.10 32.92
C HIS A 140 19.12 -25.39 33.67
N PHE A 141 20.20 -25.39 34.44
CA PHE A 141 20.69 -26.54 35.19
C PHE A 141 20.67 -26.29 36.70
N ASN A 142 20.59 -27.39 37.46
CA ASN A 142 20.55 -27.39 38.93
C ASN A 142 19.48 -26.46 39.52
N CYS A 143 18.30 -26.42 38.91
CA CYS A 143 17.20 -25.61 39.41
C CYS A 143 16.44 -26.32 40.54
N THR A 144 15.88 -25.53 41.48
CA THR A 144 14.94 -26.03 42.50
C THR A 144 13.57 -26.41 41.91
N GLY A 145 13.24 -25.89 40.72
CA GLY A 145 12.02 -26.18 39.97
C GLY A 145 12.11 -25.64 38.53
N TYR A 146 11.04 -25.80 37.76
CA TYR A 146 10.87 -25.16 36.46
C TYR A 146 9.38 -24.95 36.19
N PRO A 147 8.99 -23.94 35.38
CA PRO A 147 7.60 -23.67 35.09
C PRO A 147 6.97 -24.76 34.22
N SER A 148 5.63 -24.88 34.25
CA SER A 148 4.91 -25.97 33.55
C SER A 148 5.05 -25.97 32.03
N PHE A 149 5.40 -24.83 31.44
CA PHE A 149 5.66 -24.71 30.01
C PHE A 149 7.09 -25.13 29.64
N ALA A 150 7.98 -25.28 30.62
CA ALA A 150 9.37 -25.61 30.35
C ALA A 150 9.55 -27.09 30.02
N ASN A 151 10.37 -27.40 29.01
CA ASN A 151 10.65 -28.79 28.67
C ASN A 151 11.71 -29.35 29.63
N ALA A 152 11.34 -30.38 30.38
CA ALA A 152 12.25 -31.14 31.22
C ALA A 152 13.35 -31.83 30.36
N ILE A 153 14.56 -31.95 30.91
CA ILE A 153 15.63 -32.81 30.36
C ILE A 153 15.86 -34.03 31.28
N PRO A 154 15.04 -35.10 31.22
CA PRO A 154 14.98 -36.15 32.26
C PRO A 154 16.31 -36.84 32.55
N CYS A 155 17.21 -36.89 31.56
CA CYS A 155 18.50 -37.55 31.66
C CYS A 155 19.58 -36.73 32.39
N LEU A 156 19.29 -35.48 32.77
CA LEU A 156 20.14 -34.64 33.63
C LEU A 156 19.48 -34.39 35.00
N TYR A 157 18.57 -35.28 35.43
CA TYR A 157 17.89 -35.21 36.73
C TYR A 157 18.63 -36.06 37.75
N ASP A 158 18.90 -35.49 38.92
CA ASP A 158 19.19 -36.22 40.15
C ASP A 158 18.19 -35.80 41.24
N ASN A 159 18.17 -36.49 42.39
CA ASN A 159 17.19 -36.24 43.48
C ASN A 159 17.23 -34.80 44.05
N GLU A 160 18.27 -34.02 43.76
CA GLU A 160 18.48 -32.66 44.28
C GLU A 160 18.57 -31.57 43.19
N SER A 161 18.63 -31.91 41.90
CA SER A 161 18.88 -30.97 40.80
C SER A 161 18.02 -31.25 39.55
N ARG A 162 17.35 -30.22 39.02
CA ARG A 162 16.50 -30.30 37.81
C ARG A 162 17.11 -29.54 36.65
N ALA A 163 16.91 -30.06 35.43
CA ALA A 163 17.33 -29.42 34.18
C ALA A 163 16.13 -29.19 33.23
N SER A 164 16.12 -28.05 32.57
CA SER A 164 15.09 -27.69 31.58
C SER A 164 15.66 -26.94 30.37
N VAL A 165 14.96 -27.01 29.25
CA VAL A 165 15.33 -26.37 27.98
C VAL A 165 14.11 -25.74 27.33
N ASN A 166 14.29 -24.55 26.75
CA ASN A 166 13.23 -23.84 26.04
C ASN A 166 13.74 -23.01 24.87
N VAL A 167 12.85 -22.70 23.94
CA VAL A 167 13.12 -21.77 22.84
C VAL A 167 12.93 -20.35 23.33
N VAL A 168 13.95 -19.50 23.18
CA VAL A 168 13.87 -18.10 23.59
C VAL A 168 12.96 -17.33 22.62
N ASP A 169 11.83 -16.85 23.13
CA ASP A 169 10.87 -16.00 22.41
C ASP A 169 10.48 -14.74 23.21
N SER A 170 9.65 -13.87 22.61
CA SER A 170 9.26 -12.59 23.19
C SER A 170 8.42 -12.69 24.47
N GLU A 171 7.84 -13.86 24.76
CA GLU A 171 7.12 -14.11 26.01
C GLU A 171 8.09 -14.59 27.09
N MET A 172 9.07 -15.42 26.73
CA MET A 172 10.12 -15.91 27.63
C MET A 172 11.10 -14.82 28.09
N GLU A 173 11.42 -13.82 27.27
CA GLU A 173 12.30 -12.70 27.67
C GLU A 173 11.74 -11.87 28.84
N LYS A 174 10.45 -12.00 29.14
CA LYS A 174 9.78 -11.28 30.24
C LYS A 174 9.62 -12.12 31.50
N PHE A 175 10.00 -13.39 31.46
CA PHE A 175 9.78 -14.32 32.55
C PHE A 175 10.95 -14.29 33.55
N ASP A 176 10.64 -14.15 34.84
CA ASP A 176 11.64 -14.08 35.90
C ASP A 176 12.07 -15.49 36.36
N TRP A 177 13.19 -15.96 35.83
CA TRP A 177 13.77 -17.26 36.18
C TRP A 177 14.39 -17.31 37.58
N SER A 178 14.62 -16.17 38.23
CA SER A 178 15.23 -16.11 39.57
C SER A 178 14.39 -16.84 40.64
N VAL A 179 13.08 -16.96 40.41
CA VAL A 179 12.13 -17.67 41.28
C VAL A 179 12.49 -19.16 41.46
N TYR A 180 13.14 -19.78 40.47
CA TYR A 180 13.47 -21.21 40.50
C TYR A 180 14.91 -21.52 40.92
N SER A 181 15.71 -20.49 41.23
CA SER A 181 17.09 -20.62 41.78
C SER A 181 17.93 -21.67 41.04
N CYS A 182 18.23 -21.40 39.76
CA CYS A 182 19.11 -22.23 38.94
C CYS A 182 20.57 -21.78 39.10
N ASP A 183 21.51 -22.73 39.24
CA ASP A 183 22.94 -22.42 39.41
C ASP A 183 23.61 -22.02 38.08
N GLU A 184 23.09 -22.51 36.96
CA GLU A 184 23.71 -22.34 35.65
C GLU A 184 22.65 -22.12 34.56
N GLU A 185 22.86 -21.10 33.73
CA GLU A 185 22.10 -20.82 32.52
C GLU A 185 23.04 -20.78 31.31
N VAL A 186 22.70 -21.52 30.26
CA VAL A 186 23.45 -21.56 29.00
C VAL A 186 22.51 -21.29 27.84
N VAL A 187 22.77 -20.23 27.08
CA VAL A 187 22.02 -19.90 25.86
C VAL A 187 22.88 -20.25 24.65
N THR A 188 22.33 -21.05 23.73
CA THR A 188 22.99 -21.42 22.48
C THR A 188 22.03 -21.31 21.30
N ALA A 189 22.57 -21.35 20.08
CA ALA A 189 21.79 -21.26 18.85
C ALA A 189 21.67 -22.63 18.18
N VAL A 190 20.52 -22.89 17.58
CA VAL A 190 20.24 -24.08 16.75
C VAL A 190 19.39 -23.69 15.54
N LEU A 191 19.37 -24.52 14.50
CA LEU A 191 18.47 -24.33 13.37
C LEU A 191 17.00 -24.55 13.78
N ARG A 192 16.13 -23.58 13.45
CA ARG A 192 14.71 -23.59 13.84
C ARG A 192 13.96 -24.84 13.36
N GLU A 193 14.25 -25.28 12.15
CA GLU A 193 13.66 -26.50 11.56
C GLU A 193 14.05 -27.79 12.31
N ALA A 194 15.17 -27.79 13.03
CA ALA A 194 15.64 -28.96 13.75
C ALA A 194 14.96 -29.14 15.12
N VAL A 195 14.32 -28.09 15.64
CA VAL A 195 13.63 -28.08 16.95
C VAL A 195 12.10 -27.96 16.84
N VAL A 196 11.56 -27.51 15.70
CA VAL A 196 10.11 -27.39 15.46
C VAL A 196 9.62 -28.57 14.62
N VAL A 197 9.12 -29.63 15.27
CA VAL A 197 8.47 -30.75 14.59
C VAL A 197 6.99 -30.42 14.40
N ALA A 198 6.52 -30.34 13.15
CA ALA A 198 5.12 -30.09 12.86
C ALA A 198 4.24 -31.28 13.29
N GLY A 199 3.40 -31.09 14.31
CA GLY A 199 2.31 -32.00 14.64
C GLY A 199 2.50 -32.97 15.81
N SER A 200 3.43 -32.75 16.74
CA SER A 200 3.53 -33.57 17.96
C SER A 200 3.15 -32.79 19.23
N ASP A 201 2.19 -33.31 19.99
CA ASP A 201 1.94 -32.98 21.41
C ASP A 201 3.09 -33.46 22.34
N GLN A 202 4.29 -33.67 21.80
CA GLN A 202 5.49 -34.10 22.50
C GLN A 202 6.56 -33.03 22.35
N GLY A 203 7.21 -32.70 23.47
CA GLY A 203 8.02 -31.51 23.71
C GLY A 203 9.20 -31.26 22.76
N LEU A 204 9.93 -30.19 23.05
CA LEU A 204 11.05 -29.67 22.26
C LEU A 204 12.13 -30.74 22.00
N ASP A 205 12.37 -31.11 20.73
CA ASP A 205 13.46 -32.01 20.33
C ASP A 205 14.80 -31.26 20.27
N TYR A 206 15.27 -30.86 21.46
CA TYR A 206 16.53 -30.15 21.61
C TYR A 206 17.74 -31.02 21.22
N VAL A 207 17.63 -32.35 21.32
CA VAL A 207 18.71 -33.28 20.98
C VAL A 207 19.01 -33.23 19.49
N ASN A 208 17.98 -33.30 18.65
CA ASN A 208 18.14 -33.12 17.21
C ASN A 208 18.62 -31.70 16.86
N GLY A 209 18.07 -30.68 17.54
CA GLY A 209 18.50 -29.30 17.42
C GLY A 209 20.01 -29.11 17.63
N LEU A 210 20.54 -29.62 18.74
CA LEU A 210 21.96 -29.52 19.08
C LEU A 210 22.85 -30.29 18.11
N ARG A 211 22.42 -31.47 17.64
CA ARG A 211 23.17 -32.29 16.66
C ARG A 211 23.21 -31.67 15.28
N ARG A 212 22.14 -30.96 14.89
CA ARG A 212 22.06 -30.25 13.63
C ARG A 212 22.85 -28.94 13.66
N GLY A 213 22.99 -28.33 14.83
CA GLY A 213 23.83 -27.15 15.04
C GLY A 213 23.20 -25.86 14.54
N PHE A 214 24.04 -24.90 14.19
CA PHE A 214 23.67 -23.55 13.76
C PHE A 214 24.50 -23.07 12.57
N GLU A 215 24.01 -22.03 11.90
CA GLU A 215 24.68 -21.46 10.71
C GLU A 215 25.17 -20.04 10.99
N LEU A 216 26.38 -19.71 10.55
CA LEU A 216 26.91 -18.35 10.57
C LEU A 216 27.16 -17.86 9.14
N ASN A 217 26.78 -16.61 8.85
CA ASN A 217 27.25 -15.91 7.66
C ASN A 217 28.54 -15.14 7.98
N TRP A 218 29.47 -15.07 7.03
CA TRP A 218 30.66 -14.21 7.17
C TRP A 218 30.67 -13.05 6.19
N ARG A 219 31.40 -12.00 6.54
CA ARG A 219 31.63 -10.82 5.68
C ARG A 219 33.11 -10.53 5.52
N ALA A 220 33.45 -9.81 4.45
CA ALA A 220 34.81 -9.34 4.24
C ALA A 220 35.23 -8.32 5.30
N LEU A 221 36.49 -8.41 5.76
CA LEU A 221 37.09 -7.45 6.68
C LEU A 221 37.50 -6.17 5.92
N GLU A 222 37.16 -5.00 6.46
CA GLU A 222 37.46 -3.70 5.81
C GLU A 222 38.96 -3.49 5.57
N GLU A 223 39.81 -4.00 6.47
CA GLU A 223 41.27 -3.96 6.32
C GLU A 223 41.75 -4.81 5.13
N CYS A 224 41.04 -5.90 4.82
CA CYS A 224 41.32 -6.78 3.69
C CYS A 224 40.74 -6.29 2.37
N ARG A 225 39.76 -5.37 2.39
CA ARG A 225 39.04 -4.89 1.20
C ARG A 225 39.98 -4.35 0.12
N LYS A 226 40.98 -3.56 0.49
CA LYS A 226 41.96 -3.01 -0.47
C LYS A 226 42.76 -4.10 -1.18
N CYS A 227 43.09 -5.17 -0.48
CA CYS A 227 43.80 -6.32 -1.04
C CYS A 227 42.89 -7.10 -1.99
N GLU A 228 41.66 -7.40 -1.58
CA GLU A 228 40.70 -8.16 -2.38
C GLU A 228 40.26 -7.39 -3.65
N GLU A 229 40.07 -6.08 -3.56
CA GLU A 229 39.79 -5.20 -4.72
C GLU A 229 40.93 -5.22 -5.76
N SER A 230 42.16 -5.49 -5.31
CA SER A 230 43.33 -5.65 -6.17
C SER A 230 43.51 -7.08 -6.72
N LYS A 231 42.51 -7.96 -6.52
CA LYS A 231 42.53 -9.40 -6.81
C LYS A 231 43.57 -10.19 -6.00
N GLY A 232 44.02 -9.65 -4.87
CA GLY A 232 44.82 -10.37 -3.88
C GLY A 232 43.96 -11.12 -2.87
N ARG A 233 44.58 -12.02 -2.10
CA ARG A 233 43.98 -12.69 -0.93
C ARG A 233 44.63 -12.17 0.34
N CYS A 234 43.84 -11.86 1.35
CA CYS A 234 44.32 -11.28 2.60
C CYS A 234 44.95 -12.33 3.52
N GLY A 235 45.87 -11.93 4.39
CA GLY A 235 46.35 -12.76 5.49
C GLY A 235 47.25 -11.98 6.46
N ARG A 236 47.87 -12.66 7.42
CA ARG A 236 48.70 -12.03 8.45
C ARG A 236 49.94 -12.85 8.78
N ASN A 237 50.95 -12.16 9.31
CA ASN A 237 52.15 -12.75 9.87
C ASN A 237 52.00 -12.88 11.40
N TYR A 238 52.25 -14.08 11.96
CA TYR A 238 52.08 -14.35 13.38
C TYR A 238 52.98 -13.49 14.29
N ASN A 239 54.15 -13.08 13.80
CA ASN A 239 55.13 -12.35 14.61
C ASN A 239 54.92 -10.83 14.64
N SER A 240 54.30 -10.25 13.60
CA SER A 240 54.12 -8.79 13.48
C SER A 240 52.67 -8.33 13.54
N SER A 241 51.69 -9.24 13.45
CA SER A 241 50.25 -8.93 13.29
C SER A 241 49.94 -8.03 12.08
N GLU A 242 50.89 -7.85 11.16
CA GLU A 242 50.74 -6.96 10.01
C GLU A 242 49.97 -7.64 8.88
N LEU A 243 49.01 -6.91 8.29
CA LEU A 243 48.21 -7.37 7.18
C LEU A 243 49.06 -7.54 5.93
N THR A 244 49.04 -8.74 5.36
CA THR A 244 49.76 -9.14 4.14
C THR A 244 48.77 -9.43 3.02
N CYS A 245 49.07 -8.98 1.81
CA CYS A 245 48.24 -9.23 0.63
C CYS A 245 48.93 -10.21 -0.32
N PHE A 246 48.38 -11.40 -0.52
CA PHE A 246 48.94 -12.44 -1.37
C PHE A 246 48.38 -12.37 -2.78
N CYS A 247 49.23 -12.04 -3.75
CA CYS A 247 48.84 -11.91 -5.16
C CYS A 247 49.01 -13.24 -5.91
N SER A 248 48.34 -13.39 -7.06
CA SER A 248 48.46 -14.58 -7.92
C SER A 248 49.85 -14.79 -8.53
N ASP A 249 50.67 -13.73 -8.57
CA ASP A 249 52.07 -13.78 -9.03
C ASP A 249 53.07 -14.07 -7.89
N GLY A 250 52.59 -14.29 -6.66
CA GLY A 250 53.42 -14.57 -5.48
C GLY A 250 54.00 -13.32 -4.80
N THR A 251 53.69 -12.11 -5.28
CA THR A 251 54.14 -10.85 -4.65
C THR A 251 53.19 -10.37 -3.54
N SER A 252 53.64 -9.38 -2.77
CA SER A 252 52.87 -8.75 -1.68
C SER A 252 52.18 -7.42 -2.04
N GLN A 253 52.38 -6.92 -3.27
CA GLN A 253 51.80 -5.66 -3.77
C GLN A 253 51.10 -5.89 -5.12
N CYS A 254 49.79 -6.12 -5.08
CA CYS A 254 49.02 -6.40 -6.30
C CYS A 254 48.77 -5.09 -7.07
N TYR A 255 49.63 -4.77 -8.03
CA TYR A 255 49.43 -3.60 -8.89
C TYR A 255 48.45 -3.92 -10.03
N ARG A 256 47.45 -3.05 -10.18
CA ARG A 256 46.68 -2.96 -11.41
C ARG A 256 47.54 -2.23 -12.44
N TYR A 257 47.94 -2.89 -13.53
CA TYR A 257 48.64 -2.25 -14.65
C TYR A 257 47.92 -0.94 -15.05
N LYS A 258 48.58 0.21 -14.89
CA LYS A 258 48.13 1.47 -15.48
C LYS A 258 48.43 1.43 -16.98
N VAL A 259 47.40 1.27 -17.79
CA VAL A 259 47.49 1.50 -19.25
C VAL A 259 47.66 3.01 -19.48
N ILE A 260 48.90 3.49 -19.53
CA ILE A 260 49.22 4.83 -20.00
C ILE A 260 49.25 4.77 -21.53
N GLY A 261 48.18 5.26 -22.15
CA GLY A 261 48.05 5.33 -23.61
C GLY A 261 46.65 5.67 -24.12
N VAL A 262 45.61 5.52 -23.28
CA VAL A 262 44.21 5.79 -23.69
C VAL A 262 43.65 7.08 -23.05
N GLY A 263 44.34 7.65 -22.06
CA GLY A 263 43.84 8.77 -21.24
C GLY A 263 43.60 10.08 -22.00
N ALA A 264 44.43 10.44 -22.98
CA ALA A 264 44.25 11.70 -23.71
C ALA A 264 43.06 11.63 -24.71
N ALA A 265 42.86 10.48 -25.35
CA ALA A 265 41.71 10.24 -26.22
C ALA A 265 40.41 10.07 -25.41
N LEU A 266 40.46 9.40 -24.25
CA LEU A 266 39.30 9.25 -23.38
C LEU A 266 38.91 10.57 -22.72
N LEU A 267 39.84 11.43 -22.31
CA LEU A 267 39.49 12.73 -21.73
C LEU A 267 38.91 13.68 -22.77
N THR A 268 39.36 13.63 -24.02
CA THR A 268 38.74 14.41 -25.10
C THR A 268 37.38 13.85 -25.48
N ILE A 269 37.20 12.53 -25.55
CA ILE A 269 35.89 11.89 -25.77
C ILE A 269 34.94 12.17 -24.61
N VAL A 270 35.38 12.07 -23.35
CA VAL A 270 34.57 12.36 -22.16
C VAL A 270 34.23 13.84 -22.11
N ALA A 271 35.15 14.75 -22.42
CA ALA A 271 34.85 16.18 -22.51
C ALA A 271 33.84 16.47 -23.63
N ILE A 272 33.98 15.86 -24.81
CA ILE A 272 33.00 15.98 -25.91
C ILE A 272 31.66 15.38 -25.50
N CYS A 273 31.64 14.20 -24.86
CA CYS A 273 30.43 13.55 -24.36
C CYS A 273 29.75 14.38 -23.27
N ILE A 274 30.49 14.99 -22.35
CA ILE A 274 29.96 15.89 -21.31
C ILE A 274 29.44 17.16 -21.97
N THR A 275 30.15 17.74 -22.94
CA THR A 275 29.69 18.94 -23.65
C THR A 275 28.44 18.65 -24.48
N CYS A 276 28.40 17.49 -25.15
CA CYS A 276 27.23 16.98 -25.86
C CYS A 276 26.09 16.64 -24.90
N TYR A 277 26.38 16.12 -23.70
CA TYR A 277 25.39 15.78 -22.68
C TYR A 277 24.79 17.02 -22.04
N VAL A 278 25.60 18.02 -21.70
CA VAL A 278 25.14 19.31 -21.18
C VAL A 278 24.41 20.09 -22.27
N LYS A 279 24.88 20.08 -23.53
CA LYS A 279 24.11 20.65 -24.65
C LYS A 279 22.84 19.86 -24.92
N ARG A 280 22.82 18.53 -24.75
CA ARG A 280 21.64 17.68 -24.89
C ARG A 280 20.65 17.92 -23.76
N ILE A 281 21.10 18.15 -22.52
CA ILE A 281 20.25 18.55 -21.41
C ILE A 281 19.73 19.97 -21.61
N SER A 282 20.57 20.95 -21.96
CA SER A 282 20.14 22.32 -22.23
C SER A 282 19.20 22.40 -23.44
N LEU A 283 19.44 21.61 -24.49
CA LEU A 283 18.55 21.48 -25.63
C LEU A 283 17.30 20.69 -25.25
N TYR A 284 17.38 19.67 -24.39
CA TYR A 284 16.24 18.90 -23.90
C TYR A 284 15.37 19.73 -22.96
N THR A 285 15.92 20.56 -22.08
CA THR A 285 15.18 21.47 -21.20
C THR A 285 14.62 22.64 -21.99
N TYR A 286 15.35 23.15 -22.99
CA TYR A 286 14.84 24.17 -23.92
C TYR A 286 13.72 23.63 -24.82
N ILE A 287 13.90 22.43 -25.40
CA ILE A 287 12.88 21.74 -26.20
C ILE A 287 11.72 21.30 -25.30
N SER A 288 11.96 20.81 -24.08
CA SER A 288 10.92 20.46 -23.10
C SER A 288 10.13 21.69 -22.67
N SER A 289 10.79 22.82 -22.44
CA SER A 289 10.12 24.10 -22.15
C SER A 289 9.27 24.57 -23.34
N ILE A 290 9.78 24.44 -24.57
CA ILE A 290 9.02 24.73 -25.80
C ILE A 290 7.89 23.71 -26.00
N ARG A 291 8.11 22.43 -25.68
CA ARG A 291 7.15 21.33 -25.81
C ARG A 291 6.02 21.49 -24.81
N HIS A 292 6.30 21.74 -23.53
CA HIS A 292 5.31 22.10 -22.51
C HIS A 292 4.55 23.38 -22.89
N LYS A 293 5.22 24.42 -23.40
CA LYS A 293 4.54 25.63 -23.88
C LYS A 293 3.67 25.36 -25.11
N CYS A 294 4.07 24.47 -26.01
CA CYS A 294 3.29 24.06 -27.18
C CYS A 294 2.13 23.14 -26.81
N GLU A 295 2.30 22.25 -25.84
CA GLU A 295 1.29 21.29 -25.36
C GLU A 295 0.21 22.00 -24.54
N ASP A 296 0.58 22.97 -23.68
CA ASP A 296 -0.35 23.85 -22.98
C ASP A 296 -1.11 24.79 -23.95
N HIS A 297 -0.47 25.24 -25.04
CA HIS A 297 -1.13 26.04 -26.08
C HIS A 297 -2.03 25.17 -27.00
N MET A 298 -1.62 23.95 -27.32
CA MET A 298 -2.39 23.03 -28.17
C MET A 298 -3.59 22.43 -27.43
N SER A 299 -3.47 22.17 -26.13
CA SER A 299 -4.59 21.68 -25.29
C SER A 299 -5.67 22.75 -25.08
N VAL A 300 -5.29 24.00 -24.83
CA VAL A 300 -6.27 25.12 -24.71
C VAL A 300 -6.98 25.38 -26.04
N GLU A 301 -6.28 25.42 -27.17
CA GLU A 301 -6.91 25.62 -28.49
C GLU A 301 -7.74 24.41 -28.94
N ALA A 302 -7.30 23.18 -28.64
CA ALA A 302 -8.09 21.97 -28.89
C ALA A 302 -9.36 21.95 -28.01
N PHE A 303 -9.25 22.34 -26.75
CA PHE A 303 -10.39 22.49 -25.83
C PHE A 303 -11.39 23.53 -26.35
N ILE A 304 -10.93 24.72 -26.74
CA ILE A 304 -11.80 25.78 -27.31
C ILE A 304 -12.50 25.29 -28.59
N LYS A 305 -11.81 24.51 -29.45
CA LYS A 305 -12.41 23.91 -30.66
C LYS A 305 -13.41 22.79 -30.36
N GLN A 306 -13.14 21.95 -29.37
CA GLN A 306 -14.00 20.81 -29.01
C GLN A 306 -15.31 21.27 -28.36
N TYR A 307 -15.27 22.35 -27.59
CA TYR A 307 -16.42 22.93 -26.89
C TYR A 307 -16.94 24.20 -27.56
N GLY A 308 -16.88 24.28 -28.90
CA GLY A 308 -17.23 25.45 -29.73
C GLY A 308 -18.66 26.02 -29.63
N SER A 309 -19.40 25.68 -28.57
CA SER A 309 -20.68 26.23 -28.15
C SER A 309 -20.60 26.84 -26.73
N LEU A 310 -19.45 27.39 -26.31
CA LEU A 310 -19.41 28.25 -25.12
C LEU A 310 -20.09 29.58 -25.48
N THR A 311 -21.09 29.97 -24.70
CA THR A 311 -21.86 31.22 -24.85
C THR A 311 -21.08 32.48 -24.50
N THR A 312 -19.79 32.36 -24.13
CA THR A 312 -18.96 33.46 -23.61
C THR A 312 -18.02 34.04 -24.69
N ASN A 313 -17.88 35.37 -24.71
CA ASN A 313 -17.13 36.07 -25.75
C ASN A 313 -15.61 35.89 -25.61
N ARG A 314 -14.93 35.57 -26.71
CA ARG A 314 -13.45 35.50 -26.76
C ARG A 314 -12.89 36.86 -27.21
N TYR A 315 -12.12 37.50 -26.34
CA TYR A 315 -11.45 38.78 -26.60
C TYR A 315 -9.96 38.57 -26.89
N SER A 316 -9.42 39.38 -27.80
CA SER A 316 -7.97 39.54 -27.99
C SER A 316 -7.34 40.33 -26.86
N TYR A 317 -6.03 40.16 -26.65
CA TYR A 317 -5.30 40.92 -25.65
C TYR A 317 -5.32 42.43 -25.93
N ALA A 318 -5.39 42.82 -27.21
CA ALA A 318 -5.53 44.22 -27.60
C ALA A 318 -6.87 44.81 -27.13
N GLU A 319 -7.96 44.03 -27.24
CA GLU A 319 -9.28 44.39 -26.72
C GLU A 319 -9.27 44.45 -25.19
N ILE A 320 -8.64 43.48 -24.50
CA ILE A 320 -8.47 43.54 -23.03
C ILE A 320 -7.70 44.80 -22.60
N LYS A 321 -6.63 45.14 -23.32
CA LYS A 321 -5.85 46.35 -23.01
C LYS A 321 -6.68 47.61 -23.27
N LYS A 322 -7.50 47.64 -24.32
CA LYS A 322 -8.40 48.75 -24.62
C LYS A 322 -9.50 48.87 -23.55
N MET A 323 -10.18 47.77 -23.21
CA MET A 323 -11.30 47.76 -22.27
C MET A 323 -10.89 48.21 -20.87
N THR A 324 -9.64 47.94 -20.46
CA THR A 324 -9.11 48.31 -19.15
C THR A 324 -8.38 49.66 -19.14
N ASN A 325 -8.43 50.41 -20.25
CA ASN A 325 -7.63 51.62 -20.46
C ASN A 325 -6.14 51.42 -20.11
N SER A 326 -5.54 50.36 -20.65
CA SER A 326 -4.18 49.90 -20.31
C SER A 326 -3.99 49.58 -18.82
N PHE A 327 -4.96 48.88 -18.22
CA PHE A 327 -4.91 48.42 -16.82
C PHE A 327 -4.79 49.53 -15.78
N GLN A 328 -5.40 50.70 -16.05
CA GLN A 328 -5.21 51.91 -15.25
C GLN A 328 -5.73 51.78 -13.81
N VAL A 329 -6.88 51.13 -13.62
CA VAL A 329 -7.57 51.06 -12.32
C VAL A 329 -7.51 49.63 -11.79
N LYS A 330 -6.67 49.39 -10.79
CA LYS A 330 -6.60 48.12 -10.07
C LYS A 330 -7.70 48.03 -9.01
N LEU A 331 -8.51 46.97 -9.06
CA LEU A 331 -9.59 46.70 -8.12
C LEU A 331 -9.13 45.80 -6.96
N GLY A 332 -8.18 44.90 -7.20
CA GLY A 332 -7.66 43.96 -6.20
C GLY A 332 -6.62 43.00 -6.79
N GLY A 333 -5.98 42.18 -5.96
CA GLY A 333 -5.03 41.17 -6.45
C GLY A 333 -4.63 40.16 -5.37
N GLY A 334 -4.24 38.96 -5.81
CA GLY A 334 -3.83 37.84 -4.94
C GLY A 334 -2.95 36.84 -5.68
N GLY A 335 -2.79 35.63 -5.12
CA GLY A 335 -1.87 34.61 -5.63
C GLY A 335 -2.12 34.13 -7.08
N PHE A 336 -3.35 34.28 -7.57
CA PHE A 336 -3.80 33.79 -8.88
C PHE A 336 -3.84 34.87 -9.98
N GLY A 337 -3.70 36.16 -9.63
CA GLY A 337 -3.78 37.24 -10.61
C GLY A 337 -4.17 38.59 -10.03
N THR A 338 -4.25 39.59 -10.91
CA THR A 338 -4.66 40.96 -10.58
C THR A 338 -5.95 41.32 -11.30
N VAL A 339 -6.88 41.96 -10.59
CA VAL A 339 -8.18 42.37 -11.13
C VAL A 339 -8.18 43.87 -11.41
N PHE A 340 -8.60 44.26 -12.60
CA PHE A 340 -8.68 45.63 -13.08
C PHE A 340 -10.11 46.00 -13.45
N ARG A 341 -10.47 47.28 -13.32
CA ARG A 341 -11.73 47.81 -13.87
C ARG A 341 -11.59 47.96 -15.37
N GLY A 342 -12.64 47.62 -16.10
CA GLY A 342 -12.76 47.90 -17.51
C GLY A 342 -14.18 48.25 -17.91
N GLU A 343 -14.36 48.52 -19.20
CA GLU A 343 -15.63 48.86 -19.82
C GLU A 343 -15.72 48.18 -21.19
N LEU A 344 -16.82 47.49 -21.45
CA LEU A 344 -17.12 46.88 -22.75
C LEU A 344 -17.45 47.96 -23.79
N SER A 345 -17.46 47.57 -25.07
CA SER A 345 -17.71 48.51 -26.18
C SER A 345 -19.10 49.16 -26.17
N ASP A 346 -20.03 48.57 -25.44
CA ASP A 346 -21.40 49.03 -25.23
C ASP A 346 -21.57 49.86 -23.95
N GLY A 347 -20.48 50.13 -23.21
CA GLY A 347 -20.48 50.92 -21.99
C GLY A 347 -20.71 50.11 -20.70
N HIS A 348 -20.90 48.79 -20.77
CA HIS A 348 -21.09 47.97 -19.58
C HIS A 348 -19.78 47.85 -18.77
N PRO A 349 -19.77 48.18 -17.46
CA PRO A 349 -18.58 48.08 -16.63
C PRO A 349 -18.25 46.60 -16.33
N VAL A 350 -16.96 46.26 -16.37
CA VAL A 350 -16.47 44.89 -16.14
C VAL A 350 -15.28 44.84 -15.18
N ALA A 351 -15.05 43.66 -14.61
CA ALA A 351 -13.86 43.33 -13.83
C ALA A 351 -12.99 42.33 -14.61
N VAL A 352 -11.78 42.76 -14.97
CA VAL A 352 -10.84 41.97 -15.77
C VAL A 352 -9.76 41.38 -14.87
N LYS A 353 -9.82 40.06 -14.67
CA LYS A 353 -8.81 39.30 -13.91
C LYS A 353 -7.71 38.83 -14.86
N LEU A 354 -6.55 39.46 -14.78
CA LEU A 354 -5.34 39.05 -15.49
C LEU A 354 -4.60 37.97 -14.68
N LEU A 355 -4.46 36.78 -15.25
CA LEU A 355 -3.86 35.63 -14.56
C LEU A 355 -2.33 35.71 -14.57
N ASN A 356 -1.70 35.27 -13.49
CA ASN A 356 -0.23 35.28 -13.36
C ASN A 356 0.41 34.10 -14.14
N PRO A 357 1.31 34.34 -15.12
CA PRO A 357 1.89 33.27 -15.94
C PRO A 357 2.69 32.21 -15.17
N SER A 358 3.20 32.53 -13.99
CA SER A 358 4.05 31.62 -13.19
C SER A 358 3.28 30.72 -12.23
N ARG A 359 1.99 30.98 -11.97
CA ARG A 359 1.17 30.22 -11.01
C ARG A 359 -0.14 29.68 -11.59
N ALA A 360 -0.64 30.26 -12.68
CA ALA A 360 -1.88 29.82 -13.32
C ALA A 360 -1.60 28.84 -14.49
N SER A 361 -1.80 27.54 -14.25
CA SER A 361 -1.71 26.51 -15.29
C SER A 361 -2.80 26.68 -16.36
N GLY A 362 -2.59 26.20 -17.59
CA GLY A 362 -3.67 26.21 -18.61
C GLY A 362 -4.89 25.39 -18.20
N LYS A 363 -4.65 24.38 -17.36
CA LYS A 363 -5.67 23.63 -16.61
C LYS A 363 -6.61 24.52 -15.80
N GLU A 364 -6.10 25.47 -15.01
CA GLU A 364 -6.93 26.36 -14.18
C GLU A 364 -7.77 27.32 -15.02
N PHE A 365 -7.17 27.87 -16.08
CA PHE A 365 -7.89 28.72 -17.01
C PHE A 365 -9.03 27.97 -17.71
N ILE A 366 -8.76 26.75 -18.19
CA ILE A 366 -9.79 25.89 -18.80
C ILE A 366 -10.90 25.60 -17.79
N ASN A 367 -10.57 25.24 -16.54
CA ASN A 367 -11.57 24.95 -15.51
C ASN A 367 -12.46 26.16 -15.22
N GLU A 368 -11.89 27.36 -15.06
CA GLU A 368 -12.66 28.57 -14.75
C GLU A 368 -13.57 28.94 -15.94
N VAL A 369 -13.07 28.87 -17.18
CA VAL A 369 -13.87 29.15 -18.39
C VAL A 369 -14.96 28.10 -18.62
N ALA A 370 -14.67 26.82 -18.39
CA ALA A 370 -15.56 25.71 -18.70
C ALA A 370 -16.63 25.48 -17.63
N SER A 371 -16.28 25.66 -16.36
CA SER A 371 -17.20 25.52 -15.22
C SER A 371 -18.01 26.81 -15.04
N ILE A 372 -17.36 27.97 -14.86
CA ILE A 372 -18.07 29.22 -14.52
C ILE A 372 -18.72 29.84 -15.76
N GLY A 373 -18.15 29.67 -16.95
CA GLY A 373 -18.74 30.20 -18.19
C GLY A 373 -20.11 29.62 -18.55
N ARG A 374 -20.56 28.56 -17.87
CA ARG A 374 -21.87 27.93 -18.05
C ARG A 374 -22.85 28.21 -16.90
N ILE A 375 -22.39 28.89 -15.86
CA ILE A 375 -23.19 29.17 -14.68
C ILE A 375 -23.76 30.58 -14.81
N SER A 376 -25.09 30.67 -14.82
CA SER A 376 -25.82 31.93 -14.73
C SER A 376 -26.75 31.83 -13.53
N HIS A 377 -26.43 32.56 -12.47
CA HIS A 377 -27.21 32.58 -11.24
C HIS A 377 -27.22 34.01 -10.67
N VAL A 378 -28.35 34.44 -10.12
CA VAL A 378 -28.55 35.81 -9.59
C VAL A 378 -27.53 36.21 -8.52
N ASN A 379 -26.99 35.24 -7.78
CA ASN A 379 -26.04 35.45 -6.69
C ASN A 379 -24.60 35.00 -7.01
N ILE A 380 -24.26 34.79 -8.30
CA ILE A 380 -22.90 34.49 -8.77
C ILE A 380 -22.51 35.54 -9.81
N VAL A 381 -21.32 36.11 -9.68
CA VAL A 381 -20.79 37.05 -10.67
C VAL A 381 -20.54 36.33 -11.99
N SER A 382 -21.23 36.75 -13.05
CA SER A 382 -21.18 36.05 -14.34
C SER A 382 -19.84 36.28 -15.05
N LEU A 383 -19.33 35.21 -15.68
CA LEU A 383 -18.19 35.29 -16.59
C LEU A 383 -18.68 35.71 -17.98
N LEU A 384 -18.40 36.93 -18.39
CA LEU A 384 -18.85 37.53 -19.65
C LEU A 384 -17.95 37.15 -20.85
N GLY A 385 -16.69 36.81 -20.57
CA GLY A 385 -15.76 36.40 -21.61
C GLY A 385 -14.34 36.14 -21.11
N PHE A 386 -13.46 35.81 -22.03
CA PHE A 386 -12.08 35.46 -21.71
C PHE A 386 -11.11 35.87 -22.83
N CYS A 387 -9.82 35.93 -22.48
CA CYS A 387 -8.73 36.11 -23.42
C CYS A 387 -7.72 34.97 -23.28
N SER A 388 -7.27 34.44 -24.41
CA SER A 388 -6.22 33.42 -24.49
C SER A 388 -5.35 33.67 -25.72
N ASP A 389 -4.44 34.64 -25.61
CA ASP A 389 -3.53 35.07 -26.69
C ASP A 389 -2.07 34.87 -26.27
N ASN A 390 -1.30 34.06 -27.01
CA ASN A 390 0.17 33.95 -26.91
C ASN A 390 0.69 33.93 -25.44
N HIS A 391 0.10 33.05 -24.60
CA HIS A 391 0.37 32.86 -23.16
C HIS A 391 -0.17 33.93 -22.20
N ARG A 392 -0.95 34.91 -22.69
CA ARG A 392 -1.65 35.90 -21.87
C ARG A 392 -3.09 35.44 -21.69
N ARG A 393 -3.47 35.22 -20.44
CA ARG A 393 -4.80 34.73 -20.05
C ARG A 393 -5.50 35.76 -19.19
N ALA A 394 -6.74 36.09 -19.54
CA ALA A 394 -7.57 36.98 -18.76
C ALA A 394 -9.02 36.47 -18.74
N LEU A 395 -9.73 36.82 -17.67
CA LEU A 395 -11.15 36.51 -17.48
C LEU A 395 -11.89 37.83 -17.28
N VAL A 396 -13.02 37.99 -17.94
CA VAL A 396 -13.86 39.20 -17.92
C VAL A 396 -15.14 38.88 -17.20
N TYR A 397 -15.31 39.44 -16.01
CA TYR A 397 -16.47 39.28 -15.14
C TYR A 397 -17.34 40.53 -15.14
N GLU A 398 -18.60 40.38 -14.73
CA GLU A 398 -19.45 41.52 -14.36
C GLU A 398 -18.80 42.35 -13.25
N PHE A 399 -18.90 43.68 -13.36
CA PHE A 399 -18.38 44.56 -12.33
C PHE A 399 -19.33 44.62 -11.14
N MET A 400 -18.82 44.34 -9.94
CA MET A 400 -19.56 44.52 -8.69
C MET A 400 -19.38 45.97 -8.16
N PRO A 401 -20.38 46.86 -8.30
CA PRO A 401 -20.22 48.28 -7.97
C PRO A 401 -19.98 48.54 -6.48
N ASN A 402 -20.51 47.68 -5.62
CA ASN A 402 -20.35 47.79 -4.16
C ASN A 402 -19.05 47.14 -3.65
N GLY A 403 -18.27 46.48 -4.51
CA GLY A 403 -17.03 45.79 -4.09
C GLY A 403 -17.28 44.56 -3.21
N SER A 404 -16.23 44.10 -2.52
CA SER A 404 -16.27 42.90 -1.68
C SER A 404 -16.85 43.15 -0.30
N LEU A 405 -17.43 42.09 0.29
CA LEU A 405 -17.95 42.10 1.67
C LEU A 405 -16.90 42.52 2.69
N GLU A 406 -15.62 42.21 2.45
CA GLU A 406 -14.48 42.60 3.28
C GLU A 406 -14.43 44.10 3.63
N LYS A 407 -14.99 44.97 2.77
CA LYS A 407 -15.04 46.42 3.00
C LYS A 407 -16.07 46.84 4.06
N TYR A 408 -17.04 45.98 4.32
CA TYR A 408 -18.21 46.25 5.15
C TYR A 408 -18.19 45.46 6.47
N ILE A 409 -17.27 44.50 6.60
CA ILE A 409 -17.01 43.78 7.85
C ILE A 409 -16.30 44.74 8.82
N PRO A 410 -16.69 44.77 10.11
CA PRO A 410 -16.06 45.64 11.11
C PRO A 410 -14.57 45.35 11.25
N LYS A 411 -13.74 46.36 11.04
CA LYS A 411 -12.30 46.32 11.38
C LYS A 411 -12.06 47.26 12.55
N ARG A 412 -11.50 46.75 13.67
CA ARG A 412 -11.07 47.55 14.85
C ARG A 412 -9.82 48.40 14.54
N ASP A 413 -9.77 49.08 13.40
CA ASP A 413 -8.74 50.11 13.15
C ASP A 413 -9.32 51.49 13.52
N PRO A 414 -8.88 52.11 14.61
CA PRO A 414 -9.37 53.43 15.04
C PRO A 414 -9.11 54.54 14.02
N ARG A 415 -8.29 54.29 12.98
CA ARG A 415 -7.82 55.30 12.02
C ARG A 415 -8.59 55.30 10.70
N LYS A 416 -9.51 54.35 10.45
CA LYS A 416 -10.29 54.27 9.20
C LYS A 416 -11.77 54.01 9.49
N PRO A 417 -12.66 55.01 9.35
CA PRO A 417 -14.10 54.77 9.41
C PRO A 417 -14.49 53.91 8.20
N SER A 418 -14.78 52.64 8.43
CA SER A 418 -15.44 51.78 7.45
C SER A 418 -16.93 52.09 7.43
N VAL A 419 -17.56 52.06 6.25
CA VAL A 419 -19.02 52.05 6.17
C VAL A 419 -19.46 50.67 6.65
N GLN A 420 -19.88 50.59 7.92
CA GLN A 420 -20.26 49.32 8.55
C GLN A 420 -21.67 48.94 8.15
N LEU A 421 -21.87 47.66 7.80
CA LEU A 421 -23.21 47.11 7.67
C LEU A 421 -23.79 46.87 9.07
N ASP A 422 -25.08 47.12 9.21
CA ASP A 422 -25.86 46.71 10.38
C ASP A 422 -25.74 45.19 10.59
N VAL A 423 -25.70 44.75 11.85
CA VAL A 423 -25.59 43.35 12.27
C VAL A 423 -26.71 42.51 11.66
N LYS A 424 -27.93 43.05 11.60
CA LYS A 424 -29.05 42.38 10.93
C LYS A 424 -28.77 42.13 9.45
N LYS A 425 -28.15 43.11 8.78
CA LYS A 425 -27.78 42.98 7.37
C LYS A 425 -26.66 41.97 7.16
N LEU A 426 -25.68 41.91 8.05
CA LEU A 426 -24.62 40.89 8.03
C LEU A 426 -25.19 39.48 8.22
N TYR A 427 -26.16 39.33 9.12
CA TYR A 427 -26.86 38.07 9.33
C TYR A 427 -27.68 37.65 8.10
N GLU A 428 -28.42 38.58 7.46
CA GLU A 428 -29.11 38.31 6.19
C GLU A 428 -28.14 37.87 5.09
N VAL A 429 -26.96 38.49 5.00
CA VAL A 429 -25.89 38.11 4.06
C VAL A 429 -25.38 36.70 4.39
N ALA A 430 -25.13 36.38 5.66
CA ALA A 430 -24.69 35.05 6.09
C ALA A 430 -25.70 33.95 5.71
N VAL A 431 -26.99 34.17 5.97
CA VAL A 431 -28.08 33.26 5.58
C VAL A 431 -28.18 33.14 4.06
N GLY A 432 -28.07 34.26 3.34
CA GLY A 432 -28.06 34.28 1.87
C GLY A 432 -26.93 33.42 1.29
N ILE A 433 -25.69 33.60 1.79
CA ILE A 433 -24.54 32.80 1.39
C ILE A 433 -24.76 31.32 1.69
N ALA A 434 -25.33 30.95 2.83
CA ALA A 434 -25.59 29.54 3.16
C ALA A 434 -26.62 28.91 2.20
N ARG A 435 -27.73 29.61 1.92
CA ARG A 435 -28.76 29.17 0.98
C ARG A 435 -28.21 29.02 -0.44
N ASP A 436 -27.40 29.97 -0.87
CA ASP A 436 -26.75 29.92 -2.17
C ASP A 436 -25.69 28.82 -2.23
N ALA A 437 -24.92 28.63 -1.15
CA ALA A 437 -23.98 27.52 -1.03
C ALA A 437 -24.69 26.16 -1.09
N SER A 438 -25.86 25.97 -0.48
CA SER A 438 -26.65 24.73 -0.65
C SER A 438 -27.01 24.43 -2.11
N ARG A 439 -27.00 25.45 -2.98
CA ARG A 439 -27.32 25.37 -4.41
C ARG A 439 -26.09 25.43 -5.32
N ILE A 440 -24.93 25.82 -4.79
CA ILE A 440 -23.71 26.20 -5.55
C ILE A 440 -22.44 25.46 -5.03
N ALA A 441 -22.47 24.83 -3.86
CA ALA A 441 -21.29 24.27 -3.16
C ALA A 441 -20.68 22.99 -3.77
N ASP A 442 -20.87 22.75 -5.07
CA ASP A 442 -20.09 21.77 -5.84
C ASP A 442 -19.03 22.42 -6.75
N PHE A 443 -18.93 23.76 -6.79
CA PHE A 443 -18.14 24.44 -7.83
C PHE A 443 -16.87 25.16 -7.34
N GLY A 444 -16.60 25.21 -6.04
CA GLY A 444 -15.44 25.92 -5.47
C GLY A 444 -14.06 25.38 -5.90
N LEU A 445 -14.01 24.15 -6.41
CA LEU A 445 -12.80 23.49 -6.93
C LEU A 445 -13.07 22.61 -8.16
N ALA A 446 -14.22 22.75 -8.83
CA ALA A 446 -14.62 21.89 -9.94
C ALA A 446 -13.62 21.96 -11.12
N LYS A 447 -12.72 20.97 -11.17
CA LYS A 447 -11.77 20.77 -12.26
C LYS A 447 -12.45 19.96 -13.37
N LEU A 448 -12.57 20.52 -14.56
CA LEU A 448 -12.95 19.81 -15.78
C LEU A 448 -11.71 19.12 -16.36
N TYR A 449 -11.64 17.79 -16.26
CA TYR A 449 -10.68 16.99 -17.05
C TYR A 449 -11.36 16.02 -18.00
N SER A 450 -10.73 15.85 -19.16
CA SER A 450 -11.01 14.77 -20.09
C SER A 450 -10.86 13.42 -19.37
N ARG A 451 -11.67 12.45 -19.78
CA ARG A 451 -11.84 11.12 -19.18
C ARG A 451 -10.56 10.25 -19.09
N GLU A 452 -9.39 10.76 -19.45
CA GLU A 452 -8.16 9.99 -19.68
C GLU A 452 -6.99 10.35 -18.74
N GLU A 453 -7.11 11.36 -17.87
CA GLU A 453 -6.06 11.72 -16.90
C GLU A 453 -6.61 11.89 -15.47
N SER A 454 -6.53 10.85 -14.65
CA SER A 454 -7.11 10.82 -13.29
C SER A 454 -6.11 11.06 -12.15
N VAL A 455 -4.86 11.43 -12.42
CA VAL A 455 -3.86 11.64 -11.36
C VAL A 455 -3.26 13.04 -11.45
N VAL A 456 -3.53 13.87 -10.45
CA VAL A 456 -2.72 15.07 -10.15
C VAL A 456 -2.32 15.00 -8.69
N SER A 457 -1.02 14.95 -8.41
CA SER A 457 -0.51 15.20 -7.07
C SER A 457 -0.76 16.67 -6.71
N MET A 458 -1.54 16.92 -5.66
CA MET A 458 -1.59 18.25 -5.06
C MET A 458 -0.29 18.48 -4.29
N LEU A 459 0.77 18.88 -5.00
CA LEU A 459 2.04 19.30 -4.39
C LEU A 459 1.95 20.68 -3.72
N GLU A 460 0.89 21.45 -3.98
CA GLU A 460 0.69 22.79 -3.41
C GLU A 460 -0.65 22.88 -2.66
N ALA A 461 -0.60 23.17 -1.35
CA ALA A 461 -1.77 23.58 -0.58
C ALA A 461 -2.28 24.92 -1.13
N ARG A 462 -3.56 24.98 -1.55
CA ARG A 462 -4.17 26.15 -2.19
C ARG A 462 -5.37 26.62 -1.38
N GLY A 463 -5.41 27.92 -1.06
CA GLY A 463 -6.48 28.60 -0.34
C GLY A 463 -5.98 29.88 0.33
N THR A 464 -6.88 30.68 0.93
CA THR A 464 -6.49 31.88 1.69
C THR A 464 -6.06 31.49 3.10
N ILE A 465 -4.83 31.82 3.49
CA ILE A 465 -4.29 31.54 4.83
C ILE A 465 -5.26 32.06 5.90
N GLY A 466 -5.65 31.21 6.85
CA GLY A 466 -6.69 31.49 7.85
C GLY A 466 -8.06 30.87 7.54
N TYR A 467 -8.40 30.66 6.26
CA TYR A 467 -9.68 30.05 5.82
C TYR A 467 -9.53 28.59 5.37
N ILE A 468 -8.30 28.09 5.30
CA ILE A 468 -7.97 26.73 4.86
C ILE A 468 -8.31 25.74 5.98
N ALA A 469 -9.13 24.74 5.64
CA ALA A 469 -9.46 23.66 6.54
C ALA A 469 -8.22 22.80 6.90
N PRO A 470 -8.06 22.34 8.14
CA PRO A 470 -6.87 21.58 8.59
C PRO A 470 -6.53 20.36 7.73
N GLU A 471 -7.54 19.67 7.22
CA GLU A 471 -7.38 18.49 6.37
C GLU A 471 -6.72 18.78 5.01
N ILE A 472 -6.70 20.04 4.55
CA ILE A 472 -6.07 20.44 3.28
C ILE A 472 -4.54 20.33 3.36
N PHE A 473 -3.95 20.55 4.55
CA PHE A 473 -2.51 20.46 4.77
C PHE A 473 -2.08 19.33 5.71
N ASN A 474 -3.01 18.73 6.47
CA ASN A 474 -2.75 17.56 7.29
C ASN A 474 -3.80 16.45 7.06
N ARG A 475 -3.43 15.47 6.24
CA ARG A 475 -4.30 14.34 5.85
C ARG A 475 -4.62 13.35 6.99
N SER A 476 -3.98 13.48 8.16
CA SER A 476 -4.31 12.65 9.33
C SER A 476 -5.59 13.09 10.05
N ILE A 477 -6.07 14.31 9.80
CA ILE A 477 -7.26 14.90 10.45
C ILE A 477 -8.57 14.50 9.73
N GLY A 478 -8.48 14.17 8.44
CA GLY A 478 -9.60 13.78 7.59
C GLY A 478 -9.28 13.95 6.10
N GLY A 479 -10.19 13.52 5.22
CA GLY A 479 -10.07 13.74 3.77
C GLY A 479 -10.63 15.10 3.35
N VAL A 480 -10.01 15.74 2.35
CA VAL A 480 -10.52 16.98 1.73
C VAL A 480 -11.86 16.68 1.04
N SER A 481 -12.90 17.46 1.37
CA SER A 481 -14.26 17.28 0.86
C SER A 481 -15.00 18.63 0.87
N HIS A 482 -16.28 18.68 0.49
CA HIS A 482 -17.13 19.90 0.63
C HIS A 482 -17.17 20.42 2.08
N LYS A 483 -16.83 19.59 3.08
CA LYS A 483 -16.69 20.01 4.49
C LYS A 483 -15.56 21.02 4.68
N SER A 484 -14.61 21.10 3.76
CA SER A 484 -13.59 22.14 3.74
C SER A 484 -14.20 23.51 3.39
N ASP A 485 -15.20 23.57 2.52
CA ASP A 485 -15.95 24.81 2.22
C ASP A 485 -16.81 25.23 3.41
N ILE A 486 -17.40 24.27 4.14
CA ILE A 486 -18.09 24.53 5.41
C ILE A 486 -17.15 25.16 6.44
N TYR A 487 -15.90 24.68 6.53
CA TYR A 487 -14.90 25.28 7.41
C TYR A 487 -14.59 26.73 7.00
N SER A 488 -14.36 26.99 5.71
CA SER A 488 -14.12 28.35 5.21
C SER A 488 -15.31 29.27 5.47
N TYR A 489 -16.54 28.78 5.30
CA TYR A 489 -17.77 29.49 5.65
C TYR A 489 -17.85 29.80 7.15
N GLY A 490 -17.49 28.84 8.00
CA GLY A 490 -17.40 29.03 9.46
C GLY A 490 -16.42 30.12 9.85
N MET A 491 -15.23 30.14 9.23
CA MET A 491 -14.25 31.21 9.44
C MET A 491 -14.80 32.58 9.01
N LEU A 492 -15.54 32.65 7.90
CA LEU A 492 -16.19 33.88 7.44
C LEU A 492 -17.26 34.37 8.43
N LEU A 493 -18.09 33.46 8.99
CA LEU A 493 -19.07 33.84 10.02
C LEU A 493 -18.41 34.47 11.24
N LEU A 494 -17.30 33.88 11.69
CA LEU A 494 -16.53 34.38 12.84
C LEU A 494 -15.85 35.73 12.52
N GLU A 495 -15.42 35.93 11.26
CA GLU A 495 -14.91 37.23 10.79
C GLU A 495 -15.99 38.31 10.82
N MET A 496 -17.20 38.01 10.31
CA MET A 496 -18.31 38.96 10.26
C MET A 496 -18.73 39.47 11.64
N VAL A 497 -18.62 38.64 12.68
CA VAL A 497 -18.93 39.02 14.07
C VAL A 497 -17.76 39.67 14.82
N GLY A 498 -16.63 39.91 14.15
CA GLY A 498 -15.50 40.68 14.70
C GLY A 498 -14.47 39.88 15.50
N ALA A 499 -14.40 38.55 15.34
CA ALA A 499 -13.54 37.69 16.17
C ALA A 499 -12.02 37.74 15.86
N THR A 500 -11.53 38.68 15.04
CA THR A 500 -10.22 38.59 14.35
C THR A 500 -8.99 39.17 15.07
N GLU A 501 -8.96 39.29 16.39
CA GLU A 501 -7.86 40.02 17.08
C GLU A 501 -6.44 39.45 16.93
N ASN A 502 -6.21 38.32 16.26
CA ASN A 502 -4.89 37.67 16.16
C ASN A 502 -4.41 37.24 14.76
N LEU A 503 -4.92 37.83 13.66
CA LEU A 503 -4.38 37.50 12.32
C LEU A 503 -3.17 38.35 11.89
N ASP A 504 -2.78 39.37 12.66
CA ASP A 504 -1.53 40.14 12.46
C ASP A 504 -0.40 39.58 13.34
N VAL A 505 0.08 38.37 13.05
CA VAL A 505 1.43 37.93 13.50
C VAL A 505 2.19 37.36 12.31
N GLY A 506 2.73 38.28 11.52
CA GLY A 506 3.88 38.00 10.69
C GLY A 506 5.12 37.86 11.58
N VAL A 507 5.85 36.75 11.39
CA VAL A 507 7.30 36.60 11.58
C VAL A 507 7.90 37.27 12.83
N GLY A 508 8.02 36.48 13.90
CA GLY A 508 9.08 36.61 14.90
C GLY A 508 8.78 37.45 16.15
N SER A 509 8.44 36.78 17.26
CA SER A 509 8.78 37.21 18.62
C SER A 509 8.51 36.10 19.64
N LYS A 510 9.33 36.04 20.68
CA LYS A 510 9.32 35.04 21.77
C LYS A 510 8.24 35.35 22.82
N SER A 511 7.70 34.28 23.38
CA SER A 511 7.08 34.14 24.71
C SER A 511 5.85 35.00 25.06
N THR A 512 4.66 34.43 24.88
CA THR A 512 3.65 34.14 25.92
C THR A 512 2.73 33.03 25.38
N SER A 513 1.99 32.32 26.21
CA SER A 513 1.15 31.18 25.80
C SER A 513 -0.01 31.62 24.89
N ASP A 514 0.22 31.67 23.58
CA ASP A 514 -0.76 32.15 22.62
C ASP A 514 -1.88 31.12 22.42
N SER A 515 -3.06 31.43 22.96
CA SER A 515 -4.26 30.61 22.83
C SER A 515 -4.70 30.52 21.38
N TYR A 516 -4.78 29.30 20.85
CA TYR A 516 -5.41 28.96 19.56
C TYR A 516 -6.68 29.79 19.29
N PHE A 517 -6.78 30.43 18.12
CA PHE A 517 -7.84 31.38 17.74
C PHE A 517 -9.28 30.95 18.15
N PRO A 518 -9.72 29.70 17.88
CA PRO A 518 -11.01 29.22 18.36
C PRO A 518 -11.14 29.17 19.89
N ASN A 519 -10.07 28.81 20.63
CA ASN A 519 -10.08 28.74 22.10
C ASN A 519 -10.34 30.11 22.76
N TRP A 520 -9.87 31.19 22.13
CA TRP A 520 -10.18 32.55 22.57
C TRP A 520 -11.69 32.84 22.48
N ILE A 521 -12.35 32.45 21.38
CA ILE A 521 -13.80 32.63 21.18
C ILE A 521 -14.61 31.84 22.22
N TYR A 522 -14.24 30.57 22.48
CA TYR A 522 -14.88 29.76 23.53
C TYR A 522 -14.78 30.39 24.92
N SER A 523 -13.64 30.98 25.28
CA SER A 523 -13.43 31.61 26.59
C SER A 523 -14.25 32.88 26.81
N ARG A 524 -14.68 33.54 25.72
CA ARG A 524 -15.51 34.75 25.74
C ARG A 524 -17.00 34.41 25.78
N LEU A 525 -17.43 33.37 25.05
CA LEU A 525 -18.79 32.83 25.13
C LEU A 525 -19.17 32.40 26.55
N GLU A 526 -18.22 31.82 27.30
CA GLU A 526 -18.43 31.44 28.71
C GLU A 526 -18.57 32.62 29.67
N LYS A 527 -18.13 33.82 29.25
CA LYS A 527 -18.17 35.05 30.05
C LYS A 527 -19.32 35.99 29.65
N GLU A 528 -20.13 35.62 28.66
CA GLU A 528 -21.19 36.45 28.06
C GLU A 528 -20.73 37.85 27.58
N GLU A 529 -19.44 38.03 27.30
CA GLU A 529 -18.91 39.24 26.67
C GLU A 529 -19.09 39.14 25.15
N TYR A 530 -20.12 39.80 24.61
CA TYR A 530 -20.42 39.82 23.18
C TYR A 530 -19.34 40.57 22.38
N VAL A 531 -19.01 40.07 21.18
CA VAL A 531 -17.83 40.45 20.37
C VAL A 531 -17.97 41.82 19.66
N PHE A 532 -19.09 42.52 19.84
CA PHE A 532 -19.29 43.88 19.32
C PHE A 532 -19.32 44.89 20.46
N ASP A 533 -18.32 45.76 20.55
CA ASP A 533 -18.45 47.01 21.31
C ASP A 533 -19.43 47.92 20.58
N GLY A 534 -20.65 48.07 21.13
CA GLY A 534 -21.68 48.95 20.57
C GLY A 534 -23.05 48.33 20.31
N ILE A 535 -23.32 47.10 20.74
CA ILE A 535 -24.68 46.50 20.66
C ILE A 535 -25.65 47.32 21.53
N SER A 536 -26.72 47.82 20.92
CA SER A 536 -27.70 48.68 21.60
C SER A 536 -29.06 48.00 21.81
N SER A 537 -29.31 46.86 21.16
CA SER A 537 -30.60 46.14 21.21
C SER A 537 -30.48 44.63 21.47
N SER A 538 -31.54 44.02 22.03
CA SER A 538 -31.59 42.57 22.32
C SER A 538 -31.65 41.70 21.06
N GLU A 539 -32.18 42.21 19.95
CA GLU A 539 -32.31 41.48 18.68
C GLU A 539 -30.93 41.34 17.99
N GLU A 540 -30.10 42.39 18.02
CA GLU A 540 -28.73 42.36 17.48
C GLU A 540 -27.84 41.34 18.23
N SER A 541 -27.99 41.25 19.55
CA SER A 541 -27.30 40.26 20.38
C SER A 541 -27.66 38.83 19.97
N GLU A 542 -28.92 38.60 19.57
CA GLU A 542 -29.38 37.29 19.11
C GLU A 542 -28.67 36.85 17.82
N TYR A 543 -28.60 37.74 16.82
CA TYR A 543 -27.94 37.44 15.54
C TYR A 543 -26.46 37.13 15.71
N VAL A 544 -25.74 37.94 16.51
CA VAL A 544 -24.31 37.72 16.82
C VAL A 544 -24.11 36.37 17.49
N ARG A 545 -24.96 36.02 18.45
CA ARG A 545 -24.89 34.74 19.17
C ARG A 545 -25.11 33.55 18.24
N LYS A 546 -26.10 33.61 17.33
CA LYS A 546 -26.33 32.54 16.33
C LYS A 546 -25.13 32.35 15.42
N MET A 547 -24.65 33.43 14.78
CA MET A 547 -23.52 33.38 13.87
C MET A 547 -22.25 32.84 14.55
N THR A 548 -22.03 33.21 15.81
CA THR A 548 -20.88 32.71 16.59
C THR A 548 -20.98 31.21 16.85
N ILE A 549 -22.13 30.72 17.33
CA ILE A 549 -22.30 29.29 17.63
C ILE A 549 -22.22 28.44 16.35
N VAL A 550 -22.90 28.88 15.28
CA VAL A 550 -22.86 28.20 13.97
C VAL A 550 -21.45 28.21 13.40
N GLY A 551 -20.74 29.35 13.48
CA GLY A 551 -19.34 29.45 13.09
C GLY A 551 -18.46 28.41 13.79
N LEU A 552 -18.62 28.25 15.11
CA LEU A 552 -17.87 27.25 15.90
C LEU A 552 -18.20 25.80 15.54
N TRP A 553 -19.42 25.50 15.11
CA TRP A 553 -19.78 24.18 14.58
C TRP A 553 -19.13 23.93 13.22
N CYS A 554 -19.08 24.94 12.37
CA CYS A 554 -18.47 24.86 11.04
C CYS A 554 -16.94 24.68 11.09
N ILE A 555 -16.25 25.21 12.11
CA ILE A 555 -14.78 25.15 12.21
C ILE A 555 -14.23 23.98 13.03
N GLN A 556 -15.03 22.94 13.30
CA GLN A 556 -14.56 21.75 14.01
C GLN A 556 -13.37 21.11 13.28
N THR A 557 -12.35 20.65 14.03
CA THR A 557 -11.11 20.12 13.44
C THR A 557 -11.39 18.90 12.57
N VAL A 558 -12.24 17.98 13.04
CA VAL A 558 -12.62 16.77 12.30
C VAL A 558 -13.75 17.09 11.31
N PRO A 559 -13.59 16.83 10.00
CA PRO A 559 -14.58 17.18 8.99
C PRO A 559 -15.98 16.58 9.21
N SER A 560 -16.06 15.36 9.75
CA SER A 560 -17.34 14.67 10.01
C SER A 560 -18.16 15.29 11.14
N GLN A 561 -17.55 16.13 11.99
CA GLN A 561 -18.24 16.82 13.08
C GLN A 561 -18.85 18.17 12.65
N ARG A 562 -18.52 18.64 11.45
CA ARG A 562 -19.08 19.88 10.90
C ARG A 562 -20.47 19.59 10.33
N PRO A 563 -21.45 20.50 10.53
CA PRO A 563 -22.77 20.34 9.94
C PRO A 563 -22.73 20.35 8.41
N SER A 564 -23.77 19.82 7.77
CA SER A 564 -24.07 20.07 6.36
C SER A 564 -24.53 21.51 6.17
N ILE A 565 -24.51 22.00 4.93
CA ILE A 565 -24.96 23.37 4.66
C ILE A 565 -26.46 23.55 4.92
N ASP A 566 -27.27 22.50 4.73
CA ASP A 566 -28.70 22.53 5.06
C ASP A 566 -28.92 22.63 6.57
N GLU A 567 -28.18 21.86 7.37
CA GLU A 567 -28.19 21.98 8.84
C GLU A 567 -27.72 23.37 9.29
N VAL A 568 -26.73 23.96 8.62
CA VAL A 568 -26.28 25.34 8.90
C VAL A 568 -27.41 26.35 8.66
N ILE A 569 -28.19 26.20 7.59
CA ILE A 569 -29.35 27.07 7.31
C ILE A 569 -30.40 26.91 8.40
N GLU A 570 -30.75 25.66 8.77
CA GLU A 570 -31.69 25.37 9.85
C GLU A 570 -31.22 25.97 11.19
N MET A 571 -29.93 25.87 11.50
CA MET A 571 -29.35 26.43 12.72
C MET A 571 -29.37 27.96 12.71
N LEU A 572 -29.09 28.60 11.57
CA LEU A 572 -29.14 30.05 11.47
C LEU A 572 -30.58 30.55 11.62
N GLU A 573 -31.55 29.94 10.94
CA GLU A 573 -32.95 30.38 10.89
C GLU A 573 -33.77 29.96 12.12
N GLY A 574 -33.36 28.90 12.82
CA GLY A 574 -34.03 28.36 14.01
C GLY A 574 -33.93 29.25 15.26
N SER A 575 -34.57 28.81 16.35
CA SER A 575 -34.55 29.53 17.63
C SER A 575 -33.18 29.46 18.32
N THR A 576 -32.69 30.59 18.86
CA THR A 576 -31.43 30.68 19.60
C THR A 576 -31.35 29.75 20.82
N GLY A 577 -32.49 29.42 21.44
CA GLY A 577 -32.57 28.55 22.60
C GLY A 577 -32.33 27.07 22.28
N ALA A 578 -32.46 26.67 21.02
CA ALA A 578 -32.22 25.30 20.56
C ALA A 578 -30.74 25.04 20.23
N LEU A 579 -29.94 26.09 20.05
CA LEU A 579 -28.54 25.99 19.64
C LEU A 579 -27.63 25.67 20.83
N ARG A 580 -26.96 24.52 20.78
CA ARG A 580 -25.94 24.11 21.74
C ARG A 580 -24.55 24.52 21.24
N VAL A 581 -23.69 24.97 22.16
CA VAL A 581 -22.29 25.27 21.86
C VAL A 581 -21.53 23.95 21.61
N PRO A 582 -20.75 23.82 20.52
CA PRO A 582 -19.98 22.61 20.24
C PRO A 582 -18.84 22.39 21.24
N LYS A 583 -18.24 21.20 21.25
CA LYS A 583 -17.09 20.91 22.11
C LYS A 583 -15.86 21.68 21.64
N ARG A 584 -15.03 22.12 22.60
CA ARG A 584 -13.74 22.79 22.32
C ARG A 584 -12.81 21.85 21.52
N PRO A 585 -12.20 22.31 20.41
CA PRO A 585 -11.21 21.52 19.69
C PRO A 585 -9.95 21.29 20.55
N SER A 586 -9.62 20.04 20.87
CA SER A 586 -8.39 19.68 21.59
C SER A 586 -7.36 19.07 20.65
N PHE A 587 -6.14 19.62 20.63
CA PHE A 587 -5.01 19.07 19.86
C PHE A 587 -4.23 17.98 20.63
N SER A 588 -4.57 17.65 21.89
CA SER A 588 -3.74 16.80 22.76
C SER A 588 -4.28 15.39 23.08
N SER A 589 -5.27 14.88 22.35
CA SER A 589 -5.76 13.51 22.58
C SER A 589 -6.26 12.83 21.31
N TYR A 590 -5.33 12.40 20.45
CA TYR A 590 -5.64 11.43 19.40
C TYR A 590 -5.53 10.01 19.98
N HIS A 591 -6.56 9.60 20.71
CA HIS A 591 -6.93 8.19 20.83
C HIS A 591 -8.29 8.02 20.16
N ILE A 592 -8.31 7.29 19.05
CA ILE A 592 -9.53 6.95 18.33
C ILE A 592 -10.29 5.94 19.19
N GLN A 593 -11.29 6.40 19.94
CA GLN A 593 -12.41 5.56 20.34
C GLN A 593 -13.44 5.60 19.20
N ALA A 594 -13.59 4.47 18.51
CA ALA A 594 -14.73 4.27 17.62
C ALA A 594 -16.03 4.29 18.45
N PRO A 595 -17.08 5.01 18.03
CA PRO A 595 -18.38 4.87 18.67
C PRO A 595 -18.92 3.48 18.38
N VAL A 596 -19.05 2.67 19.44
CA VAL A 596 -19.87 1.46 19.43
C VAL A 596 -21.33 1.94 19.41
N THR A 597 -21.94 1.94 18.24
CA THR A 597 -23.40 2.06 18.14
C THR A 597 -23.98 0.67 18.36
N THR A 598 -24.39 0.37 19.58
CA THR A 598 -25.30 -0.73 19.88
C THR A 598 -26.68 -0.39 19.32
N CYS A 599 -26.96 -0.81 18.09
CA CYS A 599 -28.34 -0.92 17.64
C CYS A 599 -28.92 -2.21 18.21
N SER A 600 -29.75 -2.06 19.25
CA SER A 600 -30.71 -3.08 19.65
C SER A 600 -31.83 -3.09 18.61
N THR A 601 -31.77 -4.03 17.67
CA THR A 601 -32.91 -4.31 16.79
C THR A 601 -33.91 -5.17 17.57
N SER A 602 -35.00 -4.54 17.96
CA SER A 602 -36.25 -5.22 18.27
C SER A 602 -36.60 -6.17 17.13
N GLN A 603 -36.86 -7.42 17.50
CA GLN A 603 -37.41 -8.44 16.61
C GLN A 603 -38.70 -7.92 15.95
N SER A 604 -38.74 -7.98 14.62
CA SER A 604 -39.99 -8.15 13.88
C SER A 604 -39.77 -9.30 12.91
N GLU A 605 -40.30 -10.45 13.28
CA GLU A 605 -40.45 -11.61 12.42
C GLU A 605 -41.41 -11.26 11.28
N GLN A 606 -40.92 -11.35 10.04
CA GLN A 606 -41.76 -11.69 8.90
C GLN A 606 -40.95 -12.57 7.97
N GLU A 607 -41.15 -13.87 8.14
CA GLU A 607 -40.56 -14.94 7.33
C GLU A 607 -41.08 -14.87 5.89
N GLY A 608 -40.19 -14.63 4.93
CA GLY A 608 -40.37 -15.02 3.54
C GLY A 608 -39.88 -16.45 3.33
N SER A 609 -40.64 -17.28 2.63
CA SER A 609 -40.42 -18.73 2.53
C SER A 609 -39.08 -19.16 1.91
N ASP A 610 -38.36 -18.27 1.20
CA ASP A 610 -37.10 -18.58 0.52
C ASP A 610 -35.83 -18.36 1.37
N LEU A 611 -35.91 -17.59 2.46
CA LEU A 611 -34.80 -17.41 3.42
C LEU A 611 -34.50 -18.69 4.22
N LYS A 612 -35.42 -19.67 4.22
CA LYS A 612 -35.38 -20.83 5.13
C LYS A 612 -34.38 -21.92 4.76
N ASN A 613 -33.68 -21.85 3.62
CA ASN A 613 -32.80 -22.95 3.16
C ASN A 613 -31.44 -22.49 2.59
N SER A 614 -30.99 -21.29 2.94
CA SER A 614 -29.65 -20.76 2.63
C SER A 614 -28.81 -20.75 3.91
N PHE A 615 -27.86 -21.68 4.02
CA PHE A 615 -27.05 -21.85 5.23
C PHE A 615 -25.56 -21.96 4.90
N CYS A 616 -24.72 -21.53 5.85
CA CYS A 616 -23.31 -21.92 5.91
C CYS A 616 -23.17 -23.43 6.18
N LEU A 617 -21.96 -23.97 6.06
CA LEU A 617 -21.69 -25.40 6.26
C LEU A 617 -22.26 -25.96 7.59
N ASP A 618 -22.23 -25.19 8.67
CA ASP A 618 -22.74 -25.58 10.01
C ASP A 618 -24.24 -25.36 10.23
N GLY A 619 -24.99 -24.89 9.21
CA GLY A 619 -26.41 -24.56 9.34
C GLY A 619 -26.69 -23.14 9.86
N SER A 620 -25.67 -22.31 10.11
CA SER A 620 -25.88 -20.90 10.47
C SER A 620 -26.30 -20.06 9.25
N PRO A 621 -27.03 -18.93 9.43
CA PRO A 621 -27.40 -18.06 8.32
C PRO A 621 -26.16 -17.41 7.69
N PRO A 622 -26.16 -17.12 6.38
CA PRO A 622 -25.05 -16.44 5.73
C PRO A 622 -24.90 -15.01 6.23
N ALA A 623 -23.70 -14.44 6.03
CA ALA A 623 -23.39 -13.09 6.45
C ALA A 623 -22.71 -12.29 5.34
N TYR A 624 -22.95 -10.98 5.35
CA TYR A 624 -22.22 -10.02 4.55
C TYR A 624 -22.03 -8.73 5.36
N GLN A 625 -21.04 -7.94 4.97
CA GLN A 625 -20.84 -6.59 5.49
C GLN A 625 -21.19 -5.60 4.40
N PHE A 626 -21.83 -4.50 4.80
CA PHE A 626 -22.28 -3.45 3.88
C PHE A 626 -21.87 -2.08 4.42
N ASP A 627 -21.31 -1.28 3.54
CA ASP A 627 -20.95 0.11 3.77
C ASP A 627 -21.55 0.95 2.64
N ALA A 628 -22.43 1.87 3.02
CA ALA A 628 -23.22 2.62 2.07
C ALA A 628 -22.36 3.56 1.23
N GLY A 629 -22.70 3.65 -0.05
CA GLY A 629 -22.10 4.63 -0.95
C GLY A 629 -22.52 6.05 -0.58
N PHE A 630 -21.78 7.04 -1.07
CA PHE A 630 -22.06 8.46 -0.85
C PHE A 630 -21.73 9.30 -2.09
N GLY A 631 -22.30 10.50 -2.16
CA GLY A 631 -22.17 11.39 -3.33
C GLY A 631 -22.60 10.69 -4.63
N ASP A 632 -21.83 10.86 -5.70
CA ASP A 632 -22.14 10.24 -7.00
C ASP A 632 -22.05 8.70 -7.01
N GLY A 633 -21.51 8.10 -5.95
CA GLY A 633 -21.34 6.66 -5.80
C GLY A 633 -22.57 5.92 -5.26
N VAL A 634 -23.62 6.62 -4.81
CA VAL A 634 -24.82 6.02 -4.19
C VAL A 634 -25.59 5.06 -5.09
N ASN A 635 -25.49 5.23 -6.41
CA ASN A 635 -26.10 4.33 -7.40
C ASN A 635 -25.12 3.33 -8.00
N ASN A 636 -23.90 3.23 -7.46
CA ASN A 636 -22.89 2.30 -7.92
C ASN A 636 -22.59 1.27 -6.83
N TRP A 637 -22.37 0.03 -7.23
CA TRP A 637 -22.28 -1.10 -6.31
C TRP A 637 -21.03 -1.93 -6.59
N LEU A 638 -20.25 -2.20 -5.55
CA LEU A 638 -19.11 -3.09 -5.55
C LEU A 638 -19.40 -4.22 -4.57
N VAL A 639 -19.66 -5.41 -5.10
CA VAL A 639 -19.93 -6.60 -4.31
C VAL A 639 -18.71 -7.50 -4.37
N HIS A 640 -18.03 -7.69 -3.25
CA HIS A 640 -16.80 -8.48 -3.16
C HIS A 640 -17.04 -9.82 -2.47
N MET A 641 -16.61 -10.90 -3.12
CA MET A 641 -16.69 -12.27 -2.61
C MET A 641 -15.38 -12.61 -1.90
N GLN A 642 -15.46 -12.85 -0.59
CA GLN A 642 -14.30 -13.31 0.19
C GLN A 642 -13.82 -14.68 -0.32
N GLY A 643 -12.50 -14.90 -0.32
CA GLY A 643 -11.88 -16.21 -0.55
C GLY A 643 -11.50 -16.93 0.74
N GLY A 644 -11.20 -18.22 0.64
CA GLY A 644 -10.79 -19.04 1.79
C GLY A 644 -10.56 -20.52 1.48
N GLY A 645 -10.10 -20.83 0.27
CA GLY A 645 -9.91 -22.21 -0.21
C GLY A 645 -11.22 -22.99 -0.35
N TRP A 646 -11.12 -24.31 -0.46
CA TRP A 646 -12.27 -25.21 -0.60
C TRP A 646 -12.21 -26.33 0.42
N CYS A 647 -13.26 -27.14 0.46
CA CYS A 647 -13.20 -28.44 1.12
C CYS A 647 -13.72 -29.55 0.22
N ASN A 648 -13.01 -30.66 0.19
CA ASN A 648 -13.19 -31.75 -0.78
C ASN A 648 -13.64 -33.08 -0.13
N SER A 649 -13.78 -33.12 1.19
CA SER A 649 -14.31 -34.28 1.92
C SER A 649 -15.26 -33.86 3.04
N VAL A 650 -16.16 -34.75 3.45
CA VAL A 650 -17.08 -34.52 4.58
C VAL A 650 -16.30 -34.13 5.84
N ASN A 651 -15.18 -34.82 6.13
CA ASN A 651 -14.36 -34.52 7.30
C ASN A 651 -13.68 -33.15 7.23
N ASP A 652 -13.15 -32.78 6.07
CA ASP A 652 -12.53 -31.47 5.84
C ASP A 652 -13.57 -30.34 5.96
N CYS A 653 -14.73 -30.49 5.30
CA CYS A 653 -15.83 -29.53 5.41
C CYS A 653 -16.37 -29.42 6.84
N HIS A 654 -16.47 -30.53 7.58
CA HIS A 654 -16.86 -30.53 8.98
C HIS A 654 -15.84 -29.79 9.85
N THR A 655 -14.53 -30.01 9.63
CA THR A 655 -13.47 -29.29 10.36
C THR A 655 -13.56 -27.78 10.15
N ARG A 656 -13.94 -27.34 8.94
CA ARG A 656 -14.10 -25.90 8.63
C ARG A 656 -15.26 -25.24 9.38
N THR A 657 -16.27 -25.98 9.84
CA THR A 657 -17.38 -25.44 10.65
C THR A 657 -16.92 -24.80 11.96
N TYR A 658 -15.76 -25.21 12.48
CA TYR A 658 -15.16 -24.63 13.68
C TYR A 658 -14.50 -23.26 13.43
N SER A 659 -14.45 -22.80 12.17
CA SER A 659 -13.83 -21.54 11.75
C SER A 659 -14.83 -20.58 11.11
N GLN A 660 -14.40 -19.34 10.85
CA GLN A 660 -15.18 -18.36 10.08
C GLN A 660 -15.50 -18.80 8.64
N TYR A 661 -14.79 -19.81 8.10
CA TYR A 661 -14.99 -20.28 6.73
C TYR A 661 -16.04 -21.40 6.58
N GLY A 662 -16.67 -21.82 7.68
CA GLY A 662 -17.78 -22.77 7.67
C GLY A 662 -18.95 -22.38 8.58
N SER A 663 -18.82 -21.32 9.37
CA SER A 663 -19.88 -20.85 10.28
C SER A 663 -19.87 -19.33 10.44
N SER A 664 -21.03 -18.70 10.24
CA SER A 664 -21.20 -17.26 10.50
C SER A 664 -21.18 -16.92 12.00
N LYS A 665 -21.43 -17.90 12.88
CA LYS A 665 -21.29 -17.74 14.34
C LYS A 665 -19.86 -17.46 14.77
N LYS A 666 -18.89 -17.75 13.89
CA LYS A 666 -17.46 -17.50 14.10
C LYS A 666 -16.96 -16.25 13.37
N MET A 667 -17.85 -15.50 12.72
CA MET A 667 -17.51 -14.25 12.04
C MET A 667 -17.78 -13.05 12.95
N LYS A 668 -16.76 -12.21 13.16
CA LYS A 668 -16.89 -10.90 13.79
C LYS A 668 -16.83 -9.80 12.73
N SER A 669 -17.45 -8.66 13.03
CA SER A 669 -17.40 -7.47 12.17
C SER A 669 -15.98 -6.93 11.99
N THR A 670 -15.09 -7.16 12.95
CA THR A 670 -13.67 -6.79 12.89
C THR A 670 -12.81 -7.73 12.06
N ASP A 671 -13.32 -8.93 11.71
CA ASP A 671 -12.51 -9.97 11.06
C ASP A 671 -12.28 -9.70 9.57
N TYR A 672 -12.95 -8.70 9.00
CA TYR A 672 -12.78 -8.34 7.60
C TYR A 672 -12.82 -6.82 7.45
N ASN A 673 -11.69 -6.27 7.02
CA ASN A 673 -11.47 -4.83 6.87
C ASN A 673 -11.63 -4.40 5.42
N PHE A 674 -12.33 -3.30 5.20
CA PHE A 674 -12.51 -2.68 3.89
C PHE A 674 -11.24 -1.93 3.51
N THR A 675 -10.38 -2.60 2.74
CA THR A 675 -9.08 -2.10 2.28
C THR A 675 -8.95 -2.26 0.75
N GLY A 676 -7.91 -1.69 0.14
CA GLY A 676 -7.69 -1.77 -1.31
C GLY A 676 -8.90 -1.25 -2.10
N ILE A 677 -9.42 -2.03 -3.05
CA ILE A 677 -10.61 -1.70 -3.85
C ILE A 677 -11.90 -1.55 -3.03
N LEU A 678 -11.93 -2.06 -1.80
CA LEU A 678 -13.04 -1.86 -0.86
C LEU A 678 -12.79 -0.72 0.12
N SER A 679 -11.65 -0.04 0.08
CA SER A 679 -11.41 1.10 0.95
C SER A 679 -12.38 2.24 0.61
N ASN A 680 -12.95 2.86 1.65
CA ASN A 680 -13.73 4.09 1.50
C ASN A 680 -12.86 5.36 1.42
N LYS A 681 -11.54 5.19 1.50
CA LYS A 681 -10.53 6.25 1.35
C LYS A 681 -10.11 6.37 -0.11
N GLN A 682 -10.34 7.55 -0.70
CA GLN A 682 -10.05 7.81 -2.11
C GLN A 682 -8.57 7.62 -2.48
N GLU A 683 -7.65 7.87 -1.55
CA GLU A 683 -6.21 7.67 -1.77
C GLU A 683 -5.83 6.20 -1.95
N LEU A 684 -6.59 5.27 -1.34
CA LEU A 684 -6.39 3.83 -1.49
C LEU A 684 -7.28 3.23 -2.59
N ASN A 685 -8.41 3.89 -2.89
CA ASN A 685 -9.42 3.43 -3.83
C ASN A 685 -9.95 4.58 -4.70
N PRO A 686 -9.14 5.13 -5.61
CA PRO A 686 -9.51 6.35 -6.33
C PRO A 686 -10.74 6.17 -7.24
N GLY A 687 -11.03 4.93 -7.67
CA GLY A 687 -12.12 4.62 -8.61
C GLY A 687 -13.46 4.29 -7.95
N PHE A 688 -13.47 3.67 -6.76
CA PHE A 688 -14.67 3.07 -6.17
C PHE A 688 -14.93 3.49 -4.70
N TYR A 689 -14.13 4.39 -4.12
CA TYR A 689 -14.19 4.74 -2.69
C TYR A 689 -15.53 5.28 -2.18
N ASN A 690 -16.40 5.75 -3.07
CA ASN A 690 -17.71 6.29 -2.72
C ASN A 690 -18.87 5.38 -3.18
N TRP A 691 -18.58 4.23 -3.77
CA TRP A 691 -19.61 3.25 -4.17
C TRP A 691 -20.20 2.55 -2.95
N ASN A 692 -21.38 1.96 -3.08
CA ASN A 692 -21.86 0.97 -2.13
C ASN A 692 -20.90 -0.22 -2.12
N ARG A 693 -20.33 -0.55 -0.96
CA ARG A 693 -19.33 -1.61 -0.82
C ARG A 693 -19.90 -2.73 0.00
N VAL A 694 -19.82 -3.94 -0.53
CA VAL A 694 -20.29 -5.15 0.13
C VAL A 694 -19.16 -6.16 0.17
N ALA A 695 -18.97 -6.80 1.32
CA ALA A 695 -18.17 -8.01 1.44
C ALA A 695 -19.08 -9.19 1.78
N MET A 696 -19.29 -10.08 0.81
CA MET A 696 -19.97 -11.36 1.01
C MET A 696 -19.01 -12.32 1.71
N ARG A 697 -19.35 -12.74 2.93
CA ARG A 697 -18.47 -13.57 3.77
C ARG A 697 -18.54 -15.03 3.31
N TYR A 698 -17.38 -15.66 3.22
CA TYR A 698 -17.23 -17.00 2.66
C TYR A 698 -17.46 -18.07 3.72
N CYS A 699 -18.48 -18.92 3.54
CA CYS A 699 -18.80 -19.98 4.50
C CYS A 699 -19.29 -21.31 3.89
N ASP A 700 -19.17 -21.50 2.58
CA ASP A 700 -19.70 -22.68 1.88
C ASP A 700 -18.62 -23.69 1.45
N GLY A 701 -17.38 -23.25 1.21
CA GLY A 701 -16.29 -24.16 0.83
C GLY A 701 -16.27 -24.60 -0.64
N SER A 702 -17.08 -24.00 -1.52
CA SER A 702 -17.20 -24.37 -2.94
C SER A 702 -17.24 -23.17 -3.90
N SER A 703 -16.66 -22.02 -3.54
CA SER A 703 -16.79 -20.77 -4.33
C SER A 703 -18.26 -20.41 -4.62
N PHE A 704 -19.14 -20.60 -3.64
CA PHE A 704 -20.57 -20.34 -3.72
C PHE A 704 -21.31 -21.15 -4.82
N THR A 705 -20.82 -22.32 -5.22
CA THR A 705 -21.45 -23.11 -6.30
C THR A 705 -22.31 -24.26 -5.80
N GLY A 706 -22.09 -24.74 -4.57
CA GLY A 706 -22.75 -25.92 -4.04
C GLY A 706 -24.27 -25.76 -3.88
N ASP A 707 -25.02 -26.82 -4.21
CA ASP A 707 -26.47 -26.88 -4.06
C ASP A 707 -26.99 -28.33 -3.96
N ILE A 708 -26.89 -28.86 -2.75
CA ILE A 708 -27.54 -30.11 -2.34
C ILE A 708 -28.77 -29.75 -1.52
N GLU A 709 -29.83 -30.56 -1.54
CA GLU A 709 -31.01 -30.32 -0.70
C GLU A 709 -30.99 -31.13 0.59
N ALA A 710 -30.42 -32.35 0.53
CA ALA A 710 -30.18 -33.18 1.70
C ALA A 710 -29.16 -32.52 2.65
N VAL A 711 -29.32 -32.78 3.94
CA VAL A 711 -28.34 -32.45 4.99
C VAL A 711 -27.62 -33.73 5.35
N ASP A 712 -26.31 -33.67 5.53
CA ASP A 712 -25.55 -34.85 5.96
C ASP A 712 -26.03 -35.29 7.35
N PRO A 713 -26.57 -36.51 7.52
CA PRO A 713 -27.20 -36.91 8.77
C PRO A 713 -26.19 -37.18 9.90
N ALA A 714 -24.91 -37.42 9.58
CA ALA A 714 -23.88 -37.73 10.56
C ALA A 714 -23.18 -36.47 11.09
N THR A 715 -22.98 -35.48 10.23
CA THR A 715 -22.20 -34.27 10.51
C THR A 715 -23.03 -32.99 10.51
N ASN A 716 -24.31 -33.07 10.12
CA ASN A 716 -25.21 -31.94 9.94
C ASN A 716 -24.64 -30.86 9.00
N LEU A 717 -23.94 -31.29 7.94
CA LEU A 717 -23.36 -30.39 6.95
C LEU A 717 -24.38 -29.92 5.90
N HIS A 718 -24.30 -28.64 5.57
CA HIS A 718 -25.14 -27.98 4.57
C HIS A 718 -24.31 -27.46 3.39
N PHE A 719 -24.40 -28.11 2.24
CA PHE A 719 -23.79 -27.65 0.99
C PHE A 719 -24.76 -26.76 0.22
N ARG A 720 -24.74 -25.44 0.48
CA ARG A 720 -25.74 -24.46 -0.01
C ARG A 720 -25.13 -23.18 -0.61
N GLY A 721 -23.87 -23.21 -1.06
CA GLY A 721 -23.14 -22.05 -1.55
C GLY A 721 -23.90 -21.19 -2.58
N ALA A 722 -24.57 -21.80 -3.55
CA ALA A 722 -25.32 -21.06 -4.57
C ALA A 722 -26.58 -20.38 -4.03
N ARG A 723 -27.20 -20.95 -2.99
CA ARG A 723 -28.33 -20.34 -2.29
C ARG A 723 -27.89 -19.18 -1.42
N VAL A 724 -26.73 -19.33 -0.77
CA VAL A 724 -26.08 -18.23 -0.02
C VAL A 724 -25.79 -17.05 -0.94
N PHE A 725 -25.25 -17.28 -2.13
CA PHE A 725 -25.05 -16.21 -3.12
C PHE A 725 -26.38 -15.53 -3.48
N ASN A 726 -27.39 -16.31 -3.88
CA ASN A 726 -28.68 -15.76 -4.31
C ASN A 726 -29.35 -14.90 -3.23
N VAL A 727 -29.44 -15.40 -1.99
CA VAL A 727 -30.15 -14.70 -0.91
C VAL A 727 -29.47 -13.38 -0.54
N ILE A 728 -28.12 -13.34 -0.54
CA ILE A 728 -27.39 -12.10 -0.27
C ILE A 728 -27.63 -11.11 -1.41
N ILE A 729 -27.55 -11.53 -2.67
CA ILE A 729 -27.83 -10.65 -3.81
C ILE A 729 -29.26 -10.10 -3.74
N GLU A 730 -30.27 -10.93 -3.45
CA GLU A 730 -31.66 -10.51 -3.29
C GLU A 730 -31.85 -9.48 -2.17
N GLU A 731 -31.18 -9.68 -1.04
CA GLU A 731 -31.21 -8.72 0.07
C GLU A 731 -30.60 -7.36 -0.34
N LEU A 732 -29.46 -7.38 -1.05
CA LEU A 732 -28.82 -6.17 -1.57
C LEU A 732 -29.70 -5.47 -2.63
N LEU A 733 -30.39 -6.22 -3.48
CA LEU A 733 -31.38 -5.67 -4.42
C LEU A 733 -32.49 -4.92 -3.66
N GLY A 734 -32.96 -5.47 -2.54
CA GLY A 734 -33.91 -4.83 -1.63
C GLY A 734 -33.37 -3.57 -0.95
N LYS A 735 -32.04 -3.45 -0.78
CA LYS A 735 -31.37 -2.25 -0.25
C LYS A 735 -31.06 -1.17 -1.30
N GLY A 736 -31.57 -1.33 -2.52
CA GLY A 736 -31.42 -0.34 -3.60
C GLY A 736 -30.43 -0.74 -4.69
N MET A 737 -29.81 -1.92 -4.63
CA MET A 737 -28.94 -2.40 -5.72
C MET A 737 -29.72 -2.63 -7.02
N LYS A 738 -31.03 -2.87 -6.95
CA LYS A 738 -31.88 -3.04 -8.14
C LYS A 738 -31.86 -1.83 -9.09
N SER A 739 -31.64 -0.62 -8.56
CA SER A 739 -31.55 0.62 -9.33
C SER A 739 -30.11 1.03 -9.66
N ALA A 740 -29.13 0.12 -9.51
CA ALA A 740 -27.72 0.43 -9.75
C ALA A 740 -27.46 0.88 -11.20
N THR A 741 -26.76 2.00 -11.35
CA THR A 741 -26.23 2.47 -12.64
C THR A 741 -25.04 1.62 -13.08
N ASN A 742 -24.13 1.35 -12.14
CA ASN A 742 -22.99 0.47 -12.34
C ASN A 742 -22.94 -0.56 -11.21
N ALA A 743 -22.69 -1.82 -11.54
CA ALA A 743 -22.48 -2.89 -10.56
C ALA A 743 -21.23 -3.70 -10.92
N LEU A 744 -20.38 -3.94 -9.95
CA LEU A 744 -19.14 -4.70 -10.10
C LEU A 744 -19.15 -5.89 -9.14
N LEU A 745 -19.17 -7.10 -9.68
CA LEU A 745 -18.91 -8.30 -8.90
C LEU A 745 -17.40 -8.52 -8.84
N SER A 746 -16.82 -8.51 -7.66
CA SER A 746 -15.41 -8.75 -7.44
C SER A 746 -15.19 -9.92 -6.49
N GLY A 747 -13.97 -10.44 -6.41
CA GLY A 747 -13.58 -11.41 -5.39
C GLY A 747 -12.09 -11.69 -5.45
N SER A 748 -11.54 -12.21 -4.35
CA SER A 748 -10.12 -12.59 -4.26
C SER A 748 -9.97 -14.09 -3.96
N SER A 749 -8.95 -14.75 -4.52
CA SER A 749 -8.68 -16.19 -4.33
C SER A 749 -9.90 -17.05 -4.73
N ALA A 750 -10.40 -17.95 -3.86
CA ALA A 750 -11.62 -18.73 -4.11
C ALA A 750 -12.86 -17.84 -4.40
N GLY A 751 -12.90 -16.62 -3.86
CA GLY A 751 -13.92 -15.62 -4.19
C GLY A 751 -13.70 -14.98 -5.56
N GLY A 752 -12.45 -14.86 -6.01
CA GLY A 752 -12.09 -14.47 -7.37
C GLY A 752 -12.51 -15.53 -8.40
N LEU A 753 -12.36 -16.81 -8.06
CA LEU A 753 -12.95 -17.89 -8.86
C LEU A 753 -14.48 -17.77 -8.89
N ALA A 754 -15.10 -17.52 -7.73
CA ALA A 754 -16.54 -17.33 -7.64
C ALA A 754 -17.05 -16.16 -8.50
N SER A 755 -16.30 -15.06 -8.60
CA SER A 755 -16.69 -13.91 -9.45
C SER A 755 -16.67 -14.23 -10.94
N ILE A 756 -15.89 -15.23 -11.38
CA ILE A 756 -15.92 -15.79 -12.74
C ILE A 756 -17.16 -16.68 -12.93
N LEU A 757 -17.35 -17.63 -12.01
CA LEU A 757 -18.40 -18.65 -12.12
C LEU A 757 -19.82 -18.07 -12.00
N HIS A 758 -19.99 -16.99 -11.23
CA HIS A 758 -21.29 -16.33 -11.03
C HIS A 758 -21.47 -15.05 -11.85
N CYS A 759 -20.54 -14.70 -12.75
CA CYS A 759 -20.54 -13.40 -13.42
C CYS A 759 -21.83 -13.11 -14.20
N ASP A 760 -22.23 -14.03 -15.08
CA ASP A 760 -23.46 -13.87 -15.87
C ASP A 760 -24.73 -14.01 -15.03
N LYS A 761 -24.69 -14.86 -14.00
CA LYS A 761 -25.78 -14.97 -13.02
C LYS A 761 -25.99 -13.64 -12.29
N PHE A 762 -24.92 -12.97 -11.90
CA PHE A 762 -24.97 -11.64 -11.29
C PHE A 762 -25.55 -10.61 -12.26
N LYS A 763 -25.10 -10.58 -13.53
CA LYS A 763 -25.66 -9.69 -14.56
C LYS A 763 -27.16 -9.88 -14.75
N ALA A 764 -27.66 -11.11 -14.66
CA ALA A 764 -29.07 -11.44 -14.86
C ALA A 764 -30.03 -10.80 -13.84
N PHE A 765 -29.54 -10.41 -12.65
CA PHE A 765 -30.35 -9.71 -11.65
C PHE A 765 -30.64 -8.24 -12.00
N PHE A 766 -29.95 -7.69 -13.00
CA PHE A 766 -30.03 -6.27 -13.36
C PHE A 766 -30.66 -6.07 -14.74
N PRO A 767 -31.41 -4.97 -14.95
CA PRO A 767 -31.90 -4.61 -16.27
C PRO A 767 -30.76 -4.37 -17.28
N SER A 768 -31.08 -4.36 -18.57
CA SER A 768 -30.10 -4.11 -19.64
C SER A 768 -29.48 -2.70 -19.57
N SER A 769 -30.15 -1.74 -18.91
CA SER A 769 -29.65 -0.38 -18.69
C SER A 769 -28.50 -0.29 -17.68
N SER A 770 -28.40 -1.24 -16.75
CA SER A 770 -27.35 -1.26 -15.73
C SER A 770 -26.04 -1.81 -16.31
N ARG A 771 -24.95 -1.07 -16.11
CA ARG A 771 -23.61 -1.50 -16.52
C ARG A 771 -23.03 -2.45 -15.48
N VAL A 772 -23.09 -3.74 -15.78
CA VAL A 772 -22.53 -4.78 -14.90
C VAL A 772 -21.22 -5.28 -15.48
N LYS A 773 -20.21 -5.41 -14.61
CA LYS A 773 -18.92 -6.01 -14.93
C LYS A 773 -18.50 -6.95 -13.81
N CYS A 774 -17.55 -7.82 -14.09
CA CYS A 774 -16.92 -8.68 -13.09
C CYS A 774 -15.42 -8.42 -13.01
N PHE A 775 -14.84 -8.69 -11.86
CA PHE A 775 -13.42 -8.56 -11.57
C PHE A 775 -12.96 -9.78 -10.76
N SER A 776 -11.97 -10.48 -11.24
CA SER A 776 -11.38 -11.63 -10.55
C SER A 776 -9.97 -11.27 -10.13
N ASP A 777 -9.70 -11.27 -8.83
CA ASP A 777 -8.36 -11.09 -8.25
C ASP A 777 -7.86 -12.44 -7.74
N ALA A 778 -6.67 -12.87 -8.16
CA ALA A 778 -6.07 -14.15 -7.77
C ALA A 778 -7.01 -15.38 -7.92
N GLY A 779 -7.97 -15.32 -8.85
CA GLY A 779 -9.01 -16.34 -9.03
C GLY A 779 -8.80 -17.27 -10.24
N TYR A 780 -7.77 -17.03 -11.06
CA TYR A 780 -7.47 -17.82 -12.25
C TYR A 780 -6.57 -19.01 -11.91
N PHE A 781 -7.12 -20.07 -11.31
CA PHE A 781 -6.36 -21.30 -11.08
C PHE A 781 -6.28 -22.11 -12.38
N ALA A 782 -5.06 -22.32 -12.90
CA ALA A 782 -4.85 -23.02 -14.17
C ALA A 782 -4.88 -24.54 -13.98
N HIS A 783 -5.50 -25.25 -14.91
CA HIS A 783 -5.46 -26.71 -15.00
C HIS A 783 -4.21 -27.12 -15.78
N VAL A 784 -3.17 -27.47 -15.02
CA VAL A 784 -1.86 -27.86 -15.53
C VAL A 784 -1.30 -29.09 -14.85
N LYS A 785 -0.31 -29.67 -15.50
CA LYS A 785 0.49 -30.76 -14.98
C LYS A 785 1.38 -30.25 -13.85
N ASP A 786 1.48 -31.05 -12.79
CA ASP A 786 2.41 -30.82 -11.69
C ASP A 786 3.86 -31.16 -12.11
N LEU A 787 4.82 -31.00 -11.20
CA LEU A 787 6.23 -31.36 -11.42
C LEU A 787 6.47 -32.84 -11.76
N SER A 788 5.50 -33.73 -11.48
CA SER A 788 5.55 -35.13 -11.88
C SER A 788 4.97 -35.39 -13.27
N GLY A 789 4.43 -34.37 -13.94
CA GLY A 789 3.85 -34.46 -15.28
C GLY A 789 2.38 -34.86 -15.32
N GLU A 790 1.68 -34.84 -14.18
CA GLU A 790 0.31 -35.36 -14.02
C GLU A 790 -0.67 -34.25 -13.60
N TYR A 791 -1.94 -34.37 -13.97
CA TYR A 791 -3.02 -33.44 -13.57
C TYR A 791 -3.59 -33.77 -12.18
N LYS A 792 -2.73 -33.96 -11.16
CA LYS A 792 -3.17 -34.47 -9.85
C LYS A 792 -4.21 -33.59 -9.15
N PHE A 793 -4.15 -32.27 -9.34
CA PHE A 793 -5.10 -31.34 -8.73
C PHE A 793 -6.52 -31.45 -9.32
N GLU A 794 -6.68 -32.04 -10.52
CA GLU A 794 -8.00 -32.27 -11.11
C GLU A 794 -8.88 -33.14 -10.20
N GLY A 795 -8.30 -34.14 -9.54
CA GLY A 795 -9.00 -34.99 -8.57
C GLY A 795 -9.52 -34.22 -7.36
N TYR A 796 -8.82 -33.17 -6.93
CA TYR A 796 -9.27 -32.31 -5.85
C TYR A 796 -10.53 -31.52 -6.24
N TYR A 797 -10.54 -30.88 -7.42
CA TYR A 797 -11.74 -30.19 -7.92
C TYR A 797 -12.88 -31.13 -8.27
N ASP A 798 -12.60 -32.36 -8.69
CA ASP A 798 -13.62 -33.38 -8.86
C ASP A 798 -14.36 -33.69 -7.55
N GLN A 799 -13.59 -33.87 -6.47
CA GLN A 799 -14.13 -34.09 -5.15
C GLN A 799 -14.93 -32.88 -4.64
N VAL A 800 -14.44 -31.64 -4.83
CA VAL A 800 -15.19 -30.43 -4.48
C VAL A 800 -16.51 -30.35 -5.26
N VAL A 801 -16.47 -30.44 -6.59
CA VAL A 801 -17.67 -30.30 -7.43
C VAL A 801 -18.70 -31.39 -7.16
N THR A 802 -18.24 -32.62 -6.93
CA THR A 802 -19.12 -33.75 -6.64
C THR A 802 -19.72 -33.65 -5.24
N LEU A 803 -18.90 -33.43 -4.21
CA LEU A 803 -19.34 -33.35 -2.81
C LEU A 803 -20.35 -32.22 -2.58
N HIS A 804 -20.13 -31.07 -3.22
CA HIS A 804 -20.99 -29.89 -3.04
C HIS A 804 -22.16 -29.84 -4.03
N GLY A 805 -22.22 -30.75 -5.01
CA GLY A 805 -23.25 -30.72 -6.06
C GLY A 805 -23.14 -29.48 -6.95
N SER A 806 -21.94 -28.95 -7.15
CA SER A 806 -21.69 -27.66 -7.81
C SER A 806 -22.07 -27.63 -9.28
N SER A 807 -22.17 -28.79 -9.94
CA SER A 807 -22.46 -28.91 -11.38
C SER A 807 -23.70 -28.14 -11.83
N LYS A 808 -24.72 -28.01 -10.98
CA LYS A 808 -25.96 -27.26 -11.26
C LYS A 808 -25.74 -25.75 -11.45
N ASN A 809 -24.66 -25.21 -10.90
CA ASN A 809 -24.36 -23.78 -10.89
C ASN A 809 -23.12 -23.43 -11.73
N LEU A 810 -22.62 -24.36 -12.56
CA LEU A 810 -21.58 -24.10 -13.55
C LEU A 810 -22.21 -23.86 -14.93
N TYR A 811 -21.45 -23.23 -15.83
CA TYR A 811 -21.90 -22.96 -17.20
C TYR A 811 -22.34 -24.26 -17.89
N ARG A 812 -23.61 -24.32 -18.30
CA ARG A 812 -24.23 -25.52 -18.89
C ARG A 812 -23.55 -25.90 -20.20
N GLU A 813 -23.17 -24.90 -20.99
CA GLU A 813 -22.45 -25.02 -22.25
C GLU A 813 -21.06 -25.65 -22.07
N CYS A 814 -20.46 -25.49 -20.89
CA CYS A 814 -19.23 -26.17 -20.52
C CYS A 814 -19.51 -27.60 -20.05
N THR A 815 -20.40 -27.78 -19.08
CA THR A 815 -20.66 -29.09 -18.43
C THR A 815 -21.29 -30.12 -19.35
N THR A 816 -21.88 -29.69 -20.48
CA THR A 816 -22.37 -30.58 -21.54
C THR A 816 -21.26 -31.10 -22.46
N LYS A 817 -20.11 -30.41 -22.52
CA LYS A 817 -18.97 -30.79 -23.38
C LYS A 817 -17.86 -31.51 -22.63
N MET A 818 -17.74 -31.29 -21.32
CA MET A 818 -16.68 -31.85 -20.50
C MET A 818 -17.15 -32.10 -19.07
N LYS A 819 -16.33 -32.85 -18.32
CA LYS A 819 -16.63 -33.17 -16.92
C LYS A 819 -16.87 -31.89 -16.11
N PRO A 820 -17.88 -31.84 -15.22
CA PRO A 820 -18.17 -30.63 -14.45
C PRO A 820 -17.00 -30.08 -13.64
N SER A 821 -16.09 -30.95 -13.17
CA SER A 821 -14.87 -30.54 -12.47
C SER A 821 -13.92 -29.71 -13.34
N LEU A 822 -13.85 -29.98 -14.64
CA LEU A 822 -13.09 -29.16 -15.58
C LEU A 822 -13.73 -27.78 -15.73
N CYS A 823 -15.05 -27.70 -15.77
CA CYS A 823 -15.78 -26.43 -15.82
C CYS A 823 -15.68 -25.58 -14.54
N PHE A 824 -15.08 -26.12 -13.49
CA PHE A 824 -14.72 -25.37 -12.29
C PHE A 824 -13.42 -24.57 -12.49
N TYR A 825 -12.56 -24.97 -13.44
CA TYR A 825 -11.37 -24.20 -13.78
C TYR A 825 -11.72 -23.00 -14.69
N PRO A 826 -11.21 -21.80 -14.36
CA PRO A 826 -11.35 -20.57 -15.14
C PRO A 826 -11.09 -20.73 -16.64
N GLN A 827 -10.03 -21.45 -17.03
CA GLN A 827 -9.66 -21.63 -18.43
C GLN A 827 -10.76 -22.25 -19.29
N PHE A 828 -11.59 -23.12 -18.70
CA PHE A 828 -12.70 -23.78 -19.39
C PHE A 828 -14.02 -23.03 -19.20
N ALA A 829 -14.17 -22.26 -18.12
CA ALA A 829 -15.37 -21.47 -17.83
C ALA A 829 -15.43 -20.14 -18.59
N ILE A 830 -14.31 -19.39 -18.66
CA ILE A 830 -14.23 -18.05 -19.24
C ILE A 830 -14.72 -17.96 -20.70
N PRO A 831 -14.46 -18.94 -21.59
CA PRO A 831 -15.02 -18.91 -22.95
C PRO A 831 -16.55 -18.80 -23.03
N TYR A 832 -17.26 -19.12 -21.94
CA TYR A 832 -18.72 -19.05 -21.86
C TYR A 832 -19.22 -17.82 -21.11
N VAL A 833 -18.34 -17.00 -20.53
CA VAL A 833 -18.69 -15.77 -19.83
C VAL A 833 -19.04 -14.68 -20.85
N GLN A 834 -20.26 -14.16 -20.79
CA GLN A 834 -20.75 -13.13 -21.71
C GLN A 834 -20.54 -11.71 -21.16
N THR A 835 -20.63 -11.57 -19.84
CA THR A 835 -20.48 -10.28 -19.14
C THR A 835 -19.01 -9.88 -19.12
N PRO A 836 -18.68 -8.59 -19.38
CA PRO A 836 -17.29 -8.15 -19.36
C PRO A 836 -16.63 -8.42 -18.01
N ILE A 837 -15.56 -9.23 -18.04
CA ILE A 837 -14.78 -9.60 -16.87
C ILE A 837 -13.33 -9.14 -17.02
N PHE A 838 -12.77 -8.57 -15.94
CA PHE A 838 -11.36 -8.24 -15.84
C PHE A 838 -10.68 -9.24 -14.90
N ILE A 839 -9.53 -9.78 -15.32
CA ILE A 839 -8.80 -10.80 -14.55
C ILE A 839 -7.45 -10.22 -14.15
N LEU A 840 -7.25 -10.09 -12.84
CA LEU A 840 -5.98 -9.78 -12.22
C LEU A 840 -5.45 -11.07 -11.59
N HIS A 841 -4.31 -11.56 -12.09
CA HIS A 841 -3.70 -12.77 -11.58
C HIS A 841 -2.19 -12.62 -11.59
N SER A 842 -1.52 -13.09 -10.53
CA SER A 842 -0.06 -13.12 -10.52
C SER A 842 0.42 -14.19 -11.48
N THR A 843 1.43 -13.86 -12.30
CA THR A 843 2.10 -14.82 -13.20
C THR A 843 2.62 -16.04 -12.44
N TYR A 844 2.97 -15.89 -11.17
CA TYR A 844 3.35 -16.98 -10.28
C TYR A 844 2.56 -16.89 -8.98
N ASP A 845 1.27 -17.19 -9.05
CA ASP A 845 0.40 -17.21 -7.88
C ASP A 845 0.90 -18.25 -6.85
N THR A 846 1.05 -17.82 -5.60
CA THR A 846 1.62 -18.65 -4.53
C THR A 846 0.79 -19.91 -4.29
N PHE A 847 -0.55 -19.82 -4.35
CA PHE A 847 -1.40 -20.97 -4.14
C PHE A 847 -1.29 -21.95 -5.31
N GLN A 848 -1.31 -21.46 -6.56
CA GLN A 848 -1.08 -22.27 -7.76
C GLN A 848 0.25 -23.01 -7.70
N VAL A 849 1.34 -22.32 -7.34
CA VAL A 849 2.68 -22.94 -7.29
C VAL A 849 2.76 -23.98 -6.17
N GLN A 850 2.25 -23.68 -4.97
CA GLN A 850 2.38 -24.57 -3.81
C GLN A 850 1.44 -25.77 -3.85
N ASN A 851 0.18 -25.58 -4.27
CA ASN A 851 -0.88 -26.56 -4.10
C ASN A 851 -1.26 -27.27 -5.40
N ILE A 852 -0.86 -26.75 -6.56
CA ILE A 852 -1.21 -27.32 -7.88
C ILE A 852 0.04 -27.80 -8.59
N PHE A 853 1.03 -26.92 -8.79
CA PHE A 853 2.20 -27.23 -9.62
C PHE A 853 3.28 -28.03 -8.87
N ALA A 854 3.70 -27.57 -7.70
CA ALA A 854 4.81 -28.15 -6.96
C ALA A 854 4.34 -28.71 -5.61
N THR A 855 3.37 -29.63 -5.62
CA THR A 855 2.90 -30.27 -4.38
C THR A 855 4.00 -31.11 -3.71
N PRO A 856 3.91 -31.41 -2.41
CA PRO A 856 4.86 -32.32 -1.75
C PRO A 856 4.99 -33.69 -2.44
N GLN A 857 3.89 -34.17 -3.04
CA GLN A 857 3.87 -35.42 -3.81
C GLN A 857 4.54 -35.30 -5.19
N ALA A 858 4.53 -34.12 -5.80
CA ALA A 858 5.17 -33.86 -7.09
C ALA A 858 6.65 -33.46 -6.95
N ASP A 859 7.05 -32.98 -5.77
CA ASP A 859 8.41 -32.57 -5.43
C ASP A 859 8.91 -33.30 -4.17
N PRO A 860 9.06 -34.64 -4.23
CA PRO A 860 9.43 -35.45 -3.06
C PRO A 860 10.83 -35.15 -2.54
N SER A 861 11.73 -34.63 -3.40
CA SER A 861 13.07 -34.19 -3.03
C SER A 861 13.14 -32.77 -2.47
N GLY A 862 12.00 -32.06 -2.38
CA GLY A 862 11.94 -30.70 -1.84
C GLY A 862 12.75 -29.67 -2.65
N LEU A 863 13.00 -29.92 -3.93
CA LEU A 863 13.81 -29.05 -4.78
C LEU A 863 13.20 -27.66 -4.84
N PHE A 864 11.87 -27.57 -4.95
CA PHE A 864 11.15 -26.31 -5.01
C PHE A 864 10.79 -25.75 -3.62
N ALA A 865 11.22 -26.33 -2.50
CA ALA A 865 10.77 -25.91 -1.16
C ALA A 865 11.05 -24.42 -0.88
N LYS A 866 12.24 -23.93 -1.22
CA LYS A 866 12.62 -22.51 -1.09
C LYS A 866 11.92 -21.64 -2.15
N CYS A 867 11.94 -22.10 -3.41
CA CYS A 867 11.34 -21.42 -4.57
C CYS A 867 9.82 -21.21 -4.44
N LYS A 868 9.10 -22.13 -3.79
CA LYS A 868 7.65 -22.06 -3.50
C LYS A 868 7.28 -20.95 -2.51
N GLN A 869 8.20 -20.55 -1.64
CA GLN A 869 7.98 -19.51 -0.62
C GLN A 869 8.47 -18.14 -1.11
N ASP A 870 9.57 -18.14 -1.84
CA ASP A 870 10.17 -16.96 -2.43
C ASP A 870 10.66 -17.26 -3.85
N ILE A 871 10.01 -16.66 -4.84
CA ILE A 871 10.37 -16.88 -6.24
C ILE A 871 11.75 -16.33 -6.59
N SER A 872 12.27 -15.38 -5.81
CA SER A 872 13.63 -14.86 -5.98
C SER A 872 14.71 -15.86 -5.56
N ALA A 873 14.33 -16.89 -4.79
CA ALA A 873 15.21 -17.98 -4.39
C ALA A 873 15.22 -19.15 -5.39
N CYS A 874 14.47 -19.07 -6.49
CA CYS A 874 14.46 -20.11 -7.52
C CYS A 874 15.75 -20.10 -8.34
N SER A 875 16.28 -21.29 -8.66
CA SER A 875 17.34 -21.43 -9.66
C SER A 875 16.83 -21.14 -11.08
N SER A 876 17.73 -20.89 -12.02
CA SER A 876 17.37 -20.68 -13.43
C SER A 876 16.53 -21.84 -14.00
N ASP A 877 16.86 -23.08 -13.66
CA ASP A 877 16.11 -24.27 -14.10
C ASP A 877 14.71 -24.34 -13.48
N GLN A 878 14.56 -23.89 -12.23
CA GLN A 878 13.26 -23.84 -11.56
C GLN A 878 12.37 -22.75 -12.15
N ILE A 879 12.94 -21.57 -12.43
CA ILE A 879 12.26 -20.50 -13.16
C ILE A 879 11.85 -20.98 -14.55
N GLN A 880 12.72 -21.70 -15.27
CA GLN A 880 12.37 -22.24 -16.58
C GLN A 880 11.18 -23.21 -16.48
N LYS A 881 11.17 -24.14 -15.53
CA LYS A 881 10.02 -25.05 -15.32
C LYS A 881 8.74 -24.31 -14.94
N LEU A 882 8.82 -23.26 -14.13
CA LEU A 882 7.68 -22.40 -13.83
C LEU A 882 7.22 -21.66 -15.09
N GLN A 883 8.13 -21.12 -15.90
CA GLN A 883 7.83 -20.45 -17.15
C GLN A 883 7.25 -21.39 -18.22
N GLU A 884 7.64 -22.66 -18.24
CA GLU A 884 7.05 -23.67 -19.13
C GLU A 884 5.61 -23.97 -18.68
N ALA A 885 5.40 -24.19 -17.38
CA ALA A 885 4.06 -24.36 -16.82
C ALA A 885 3.17 -23.14 -17.08
N VAL A 886 3.71 -21.93 -16.89
CA VAL A 886 3.03 -20.64 -17.15
C VAL A 886 2.85 -20.38 -18.65
N GLY A 887 3.81 -20.77 -19.48
CA GLY A 887 3.78 -20.58 -20.93
C GLY A 887 2.61 -21.32 -21.57
N ASP A 888 2.33 -22.53 -21.09
CA ASP A 888 1.11 -23.28 -21.42
C ASP A 888 -0.17 -22.53 -20.98
N TRP A 889 -0.12 -21.65 -19.97
CA TRP A 889 -1.27 -20.81 -19.52
C TRP A 889 -1.58 -19.65 -20.47
N PHE A 890 -0.55 -19.02 -21.06
CA PHE A 890 -0.71 -17.78 -21.85
C PHE A 890 -0.80 -18.01 -23.36
N TYR A 891 -0.29 -19.13 -23.88
CA TYR A 891 -0.26 -19.41 -25.32
C TYR A 891 -1.52 -20.10 -25.87
N ASP A 892 -2.44 -20.57 -25.02
CA ASP A 892 -3.72 -21.10 -25.48
C ASP A 892 -4.68 -19.94 -25.80
N ARG A 893 -4.63 -19.51 -27.07
CA ARG A 893 -5.22 -18.28 -27.60
C ARG A 893 -6.73 -18.17 -27.35
N ASN A 894 -7.11 -17.37 -26.35
CA ASN A 894 -8.41 -16.70 -26.32
C ASN A 894 -8.22 -15.17 -26.44
N PRO A 895 -8.62 -14.53 -27.56
CA PRO A 895 -8.44 -13.09 -27.77
C PRO A 895 -9.27 -12.20 -26.82
N ALA A 896 -10.11 -12.79 -25.96
CA ALA A 896 -10.98 -12.08 -25.02
C ALA A 896 -10.31 -11.69 -23.68
N VAL A 897 -9.09 -12.15 -23.39
CA VAL A 897 -8.43 -11.92 -22.09
C VAL A 897 -7.18 -11.07 -22.27
N GLN A 898 -7.21 -9.81 -21.79
CA GLN A 898 -6.02 -8.99 -21.60
C GLN A 898 -5.50 -9.21 -20.18
N LEU A 899 -4.39 -9.93 -20.04
CA LEU A 899 -3.69 -10.12 -18.76
C LEU A 899 -2.62 -9.04 -18.61
N VAL A 900 -2.55 -8.41 -17.43
CA VAL A 900 -1.53 -7.41 -17.09
C VAL A 900 -0.43 -8.11 -16.30
N ASP A 901 0.75 -8.30 -16.91
CA ASP A 901 1.92 -8.86 -16.24
C ASP A 901 2.59 -7.81 -15.33
N ASN A 902 2.96 -8.23 -14.13
CA ASN A 902 3.52 -7.38 -13.07
C ASN A 902 5.04 -7.55 -12.93
N GLN A 903 5.73 -7.88 -14.03
CA GLN A 903 7.19 -7.86 -14.09
C GLN A 903 7.70 -6.90 -15.17
N ASN A 904 7.39 -5.61 -15.02
CA ASN A 904 8.27 -4.49 -15.37
C ASN A 904 7.56 -3.16 -15.10
N VAL A 905 8.25 -2.25 -14.42
CA VAL A 905 7.93 -0.82 -14.47
C VAL A 905 7.88 -0.40 -15.95
N LEU A 906 6.69 0.02 -16.38
CA LEU A 906 6.30 0.65 -17.67
C LEU A 906 7.46 1.24 -18.50
N PRO A 907 7.43 1.12 -19.85
CA PRO A 907 6.38 1.81 -20.61
C PRO A 907 5.91 1.09 -21.88
N HIS A 908 4.59 1.01 -22.08
CA HIS A 908 3.87 1.28 -23.33
C HIS A 908 2.45 0.70 -23.24
N TYR A 909 1.52 1.43 -22.63
CA TYR A 909 0.10 1.20 -22.87
C TYR A 909 -0.33 1.97 -24.13
N CYS A 910 -0.23 1.30 -25.27
CA CYS A 910 -1.25 1.38 -26.32
C CYS A 910 -2.38 0.43 -25.88
N ILE A 911 -3.68 0.64 -26.15
CA ILE A 911 -4.34 0.75 -27.45
C ILE A 911 -5.78 1.27 -27.24
N LYS A 912 -6.20 2.19 -28.14
CA LYS A 912 -7.52 2.54 -28.71
C LYS A 912 -8.81 2.50 -27.90
#